data_AF-A0A1U7GSZ8-F1
#
_entry.id   AF-A0A1U7GSZ8-F1
#
_cell.length_a   1.000
_cell.length_b   1.000
_cell.length_c   1.000
_cell.angle_alpha   90.00
_cell.angle_beta   90.00
_cell.angle_gamma   90.00
#
_symmetry.space_group_name_H-M   'P 1'
#
loop_
_entity.id
_entity.type
_entity.pdbx_description
1 polymer ?
#
loop_
_entity_poly.entity_id
_entity_poly.type
_entity_poly.pdbx_seq_one_letter_code
_entity_poly.pdbx_strand_id
1 'polypeptide(L)'
;MTAFNYYKLGGSLEYQHPTYVVRQADYDLYEGLKNGDLCYVLNSRQMGKSSLRVHIMKQLKEQGIQCASVDLTRIGSHVTPSEWYGGFVSELLRGFGLSRKVNFGTWWRSQEFLPPKQRLSELIDDVLLTEFTGKIIIFVDEIDSILRIKFKDDFFAFIRACYNQRSDNSEYQRLTFCLLGVATPSNLIADTNRTPFNIGRAIELTGFKLNEIDALIRGFEGRVARPKAIMEEVLKWTGGQPFLTQKLCQLICNSSYSFLEHQEKQCVEELVQNQIIENWEAQDEPEHLRTIRDRLTLNAENQTGRLLGLYQQILHQGEIPADDSPEQMQLRLTGLIVKQQGKLQIYNRIYAEIFNQAWLDKILTNIRPYAQALNAWVNSNFQDESRLLRGQTLQDARNWAADKGLSDLDRRFLDASQELEKRDVQKRLQAEAEASKILAEANEVLFLANQKAKRRIQIGGVVLAIALITAIVAGIWANTMIKDIQRERIKSLSISSTALLNSNQELDALVTALKAAMQLQSTTWADANTRESVRLALQRAVYKVKERNRLEGYNDAVRSVNFSPNGQNIVTASEDNTVKLWSIDGREIKKFTAPNQIFISATFSPDSKMIAAISANNTVKIWGLDGREIITFQGQDEEEFVSSICFTPDGKLIAAPSEDNTVKLWNIKGQAIKILKGHNDSVWSISCSPDNKTLVTGDQEGVVKIWSIDGRELKTFKASKKSIFGVSFSPDGKAIATAGGDNTVKLWSLDGQELKNIGRHENYVNSVSFSSDGQTIVSASADKTVKLWSIDGKELKKLKGHNHSVFSASFSHDGKIIASASADNTVKLWSINNQELKTFSGHNDSLWAVNFNPDGKIIASAGDDKTIKLWSLDGQQLKSISPNSNLVWNRVWNLNFSPNGQIIATANSEKTIKLWHLNGQNLRIFTGHKDEVIDISFSSNGQTLVSASYDGTVKLWAINGRELRTFRANAGKVRSVNFSPNGQTIVSAHNDGTIRLWNLEGKNLKTIRGHSSYVTDVHFSPDSQIIASASRDNTIKLWSLDGQELKTLKGHTPGEIRFSFSPDGKILASASADNTIRLWQVTNGQEIKTIEGNGYPFWNISFSPDGKKIASVSEDGLVELWNAETLDFEQLIARGCNWLDDYLRNNSRLNEKDKQICK
;
A
#
# COMPACT_ATOMS: atom_id res chain seq x y z
N MET A 1 10.60 16.86 -49.71
CA MET A 1 10.33 17.15 -48.29
C MET A 1 10.19 18.65 -48.15
N THR A 2 9.07 19.16 -47.63
CA THR A 2 9.00 20.57 -47.18
C THR A 2 10.02 20.77 -46.06
N ALA A 3 10.62 21.96 -45.96
CA ALA A 3 11.63 22.29 -44.94
C ALA A 3 11.17 22.00 -43.49
N PHE A 4 9.85 21.92 -43.25
CA PHE A 4 9.24 21.62 -41.95
C PHE A 4 9.54 20.21 -41.39
N ASN A 5 9.89 19.23 -42.22
CA ASN A 5 10.08 17.83 -41.81
C ASN A 5 11.51 17.28 -42.01
N TYR A 6 12.51 18.15 -42.21
CA TYR A 6 13.89 17.70 -42.44
C TYR A 6 14.54 17.16 -41.15
N TYR A 7 14.40 17.89 -40.04
CA TYR A 7 14.94 17.50 -38.73
C TYR A 7 13.95 16.62 -37.97
N LYS A 8 14.46 15.60 -37.28
CA LYS A 8 13.64 14.63 -36.54
C LYS A 8 14.01 14.65 -35.05
N LEU A 9 13.11 15.19 -34.24
CA LEU A 9 13.25 15.24 -32.79
C LEU A 9 12.75 13.93 -32.16
N GLY A 10 13.67 12.99 -31.94
CA GLY A 10 13.39 11.72 -31.25
C GLY A 10 13.19 10.50 -32.16
N GLY A 11 13.20 9.31 -31.53
CA GLY A 11 13.12 8.01 -32.20
C GLY A 11 14.40 7.59 -32.93
N SER A 12 14.40 6.38 -33.51
CA SER A 12 15.50 5.90 -34.35
C SER A 12 15.41 6.47 -35.76
N LEU A 13 16.57 6.74 -36.35
CA LEU A 13 16.71 7.09 -37.76
C LEU A 13 16.83 5.81 -38.59
N GLU A 14 16.22 5.82 -39.76
CA GLU A 14 16.41 4.78 -40.76
C GLU A 14 17.81 4.86 -41.36
N TYR A 15 18.30 3.76 -41.93
CA TYR A 15 19.67 3.62 -42.44
C TYR A 15 20.11 4.70 -43.46
N GLN A 16 19.18 5.32 -44.18
CA GLN A 16 19.46 6.35 -45.20
C GLN A 16 18.80 7.68 -44.87
N HIS A 17 18.48 7.93 -43.59
CA HIS A 17 17.86 9.18 -43.20
C HIS A 17 18.82 10.36 -43.47
N PRO A 18 18.37 11.44 -44.14
CA PRO A 18 19.24 12.53 -44.59
C PRO A 18 19.91 13.31 -43.45
N THR A 19 19.44 13.17 -42.22
CA THR A 19 20.00 13.80 -41.01
C THR A 19 20.88 12.88 -40.15
N TYR A 20 21.17 11.65 -40.59
CA TYR A 20 22.09 10.79 -39.86
C TYR A 20 23.53 11.32 -39.97
N VAL A 21 24.16 11.57 -38.82
CA VAL A 21 25.54 12.05 -38.72
C VAL A 21 26.44 10.88 -38.30
N VAL A 22 27.35 10.50 -39.20
CA VAL A 22 28.37 9.48 -38.95
C VAL A 22 29.42 10.07 -38.01
N ARG A 23 29.66 9.38 -36.87
CA ARG A 23 30.58 9.82 -35.82
C ARG A 23 31.74 8.84 -35.69
N GLN A 24 32.78 9.23 -34.94
CA GLN A 24 33.88 8.32 -34.59
C GLN A 24 33.37 7.00 -33.93
N ALA A 25 32.32 7.09 -33.10
CA ALA A 25 31.70 5.94 -32.45
C ALA A 25 31.15 4.89 -33.43
N ASP A 26 30.71 5.29 -34.63
CA ASP A 26 30.27 4.38 -35.69
C ASP A 26 31.43 3.47 -36.13
N TYR A 27 32.59 4.06 -36.40
CA TYR A 27 33.79 3.33 -36.78
C TYR A 27 34.29 2.43 -35.65
N ASP A 28 34.36 2.96 -34.42
CA ASP A 28 34.89 2.22 -33.27
C ASP A 28 34.01 1.00 -32.91
N LEU A 29 32.68 1.16 -32.97
CA LEU A 29 31.73 0.07 -32.71
C LEU A 29 31.79 -0.99 -33.81
N TYR A 30 31.82 -0.56 -35.08
CA TYR A 30 31.90 -1.47 -36.22
C TYR A 30 33.14 -2.34 -36.15
N GLU A 31 34.32 -1.74 -35.99
CA GLU A 31 35.59 -2.46 -35.93
C GLU A 31 35.68 -3.36 -34.69
N GLY A 32 35.23 -2.89 -33.52
CA GLY A 32 35.21 -3.71 -32.30
C GLY A 32 34.34 -4.97 -32.46
N LEU A 33 33.11 -4.81 -32.96
CA LEU A 33 32.20 -5.94 -33.18
C LEU A 33 32.71 -6.90 -34.26
N LYS A 34 33.31 -6.37 -35.33
CA LYS A 34 33.93 -7.17 -36.38
C LYS A 34 35.11 -8.00 -35.84
N ASN A 35 35.87 -7.47 -34.88
CA ASN A 35 36.96 -8.18 -34.21
C ASN A 35 36.48 -9.20 -33.15
N GLY A 36 35.19 -9.22 -32.83
CA GLY A 36 34.61 -10.11 -31.82
C GLY A 36 34.68 -9.56 -30.39
N ASP A 37 34.96 -8.26 -30.24
CA ASP A 37 34.95 -7.59 -28.94
C ASP A 37 33.51 -7.49 -28.43
N LEU A 38 33.28 -7.83 -27.16
CA LEU A 38 32.04 -7.48 -26.48
C LEU A 38 32.02 -5.96 -26.33
N CYS A 39 31.11 -5.27 -27.00
CA CYS A 39 31.04 -3.81 -26.98
C CYS A 39 29.85 -3.34 -26.14
N TYR A 40 29.98 -2.21 -25.46
CA TYR A 40 28.86 -1.59 -24.76
C TYR A 40 28.80 -0.07 -24.97
N VAL A 41 27.63 0.40 -25.37
CA VAL A 41 27.29 1.82 -25.59
C VAL A 41 26.37 2.27 -24.46
N LEU A 42 26.94 2.39 -23.26
CA LEU A 42 26.23 2.75 -22.03
C LEU A 42 26.48 4.22 -21.72
N ASN A 43 25.70 5.10 -22.36
CA ASN A 43 25.79 6.54 -22.18
C ASN A 43 24.50 7.07 -21.54
N SER A 44 24.50 8.35 -21.15
CA SER A 44 23.29 9.05 -20.72
C SER A 44 22.18 8.95 -21.77
N ARG A 45 20.93 9.31 -21.40
CA ARG A 45 19.76 9.32 -22.32
C ARG A 45 19.93 10.35 -23.42
N GLN A 46 20.82 10.04 -24.36
CA GLN A 46 21.15 10.79 -25.55
C GLN A 46 20.57 10.05 -26.76
N MET A 47 20.00 10.84 -27.67
CA MET A 47 19.47 10.38 -28.94
C MET A 47 20.58 9.84 -29.84
N GLY A 48 20.29 8.74 -30.56
CA GLY A 48 21.18 8.19 -31.60
C GLY A 48 21.75 6.79 -31.33
N LYS A 49 21.55 6.19 -30.15
CA LYS A 49 22.02 4.82 -29.85
C LYS A 49 21.34 3.77 -30.73
N SER A 50 20.01 3.80 -30.82
CA SER A 50 19.26 2.87 -31.66
C SER A 50 19.54 3.11 -33.15
N SER A 51 19.75 4.36 -33.58
CA SER A 51 20.17 4.68 -34.95
C SER A 51 21.56 4.09 -35.26
N LEU A 52 22.52 4.24 -34.34
CA LEU A 52 23.84 3.63 -34.44
C LEU A 52 23.73 2.10 -34.58
N ARG A 53 22.92 1.44 -33.74
CA ARG A 53 22.64 0.00 -33.84
C ARG A 53 22.12 -0.38 -35.23
N VAL A 54 21.12 0.33 -35.74
CA VAL A 54 20.52 0.05 -37.07
C VAL A 54 21.57 0.15 -38.18
N HIS A 55 22.42 1.18 -38.15
CA HIS A 55 23.48 1.36 -39.12
C HIS A 55 24.54 0.26 -39.06
N ILE A 56 25.10 0.00 -37.88
CA ILE A 56 26.16 -1.00 -37.71
C ILE A 56 25.65 -2.42 -37.99
N MET A 57 24.45 -2.76 -37.51
CA MET A 57 23.85 -4.07 -37.76
C MET A 57 23.65 -4.33 -39.26
N LYS A 58 23.27 -3.32 -40.04
CA LYS A 58 23.14 -3.47 -41.49
C LYS A 58 24.49 -3.65 -42.19
N GLN A 59 25.49 -2.84 -41.85
CA GLN A 59 26.84 -2.98 -42.38
C GLN A 59 27.45 -4.36 -42.09
N LEU A 60 27.27 -4.88 -40.87
CA LEU A 60 27.74 -6.22 -40.49
C LEU A 60 27.03 -7.33 -41.28
N LYS A 61 25.72 -7.20 -41.51
CA LYS A 61 24.95 -8.15 -42.33
C LYS A 61 25.39 -8.14 -43.80
N GLU A 62 25.73 -6.97 -44.36
CA GLU A 62 26.29 -6.85 -45.71
C GLU A 62 27.66 -7.54 -45.85
N GLN A 63 28.41 -7.68 -44.75
CA GLN A 63 29.64 -8.46 -44.67
C GLN A 63 29.42 -9.96 -44.36
N GLY A 64 28.18 -10.43 -44.36
CA GLY A 64 27.83 -11.84 -44.13
C GLY A 64 27.82 -12.28 -42.66
N ILE A 65 27.88 -11.35 -41.70
CA ILE A 65 27.81 -11.66 -40.26
C ILE A 65 26.36 -11.80 -39.82
N GLN A 66 26.06 -12.82 -39.00
CA GLN A 66 24.72 -13.09 -38.51
C GLN A 66 24.41 -12.21 -37.30
N CYS A 67 23.34 -11.41 -37.40
CA CYS A 67 22.99 -10.43 -36.36
C CYS A 67 21.50 -10.50 -35.98
N ALA A 68 21.23 -10.50 -34.67
CA ALA A 68 19.90 -10.31 -34.10
C ALA A 68 19.89 -9.17 -33.08
N SER A 69 18.74 -8.54 -32.91
CA SER A 69 18.52 -7.50 -31.92
C SER A 69 17.37 -7.85 -31.02
N VAL A 70 17.57 -7.74 -29.71
CA VAL A 70 16.55 -7.92 -28.68
C VAL A 70 16.31 -6.58 -28.00
N ASP A 71 15.10 -6.06 -28.16
CA ASP A 71 14.63 -4.87 -27.45
C ASP A 71 13.93 -5.32 -26.16
N LEU A 72 14.56 -5.03 -25.02
CA LEU A 72 14.08 -5.50 -23.73
C LEU A 72 12.75 -4.84 -23.30
N THR A 73 12.37 -3.69 -23.86
CA THR A 73 11.08 -3.05 -23.56
C THR A 73 9.89 -3.87 -24.05
N ARG A 74 10.08 -4.67 -25.11
CA ARG A 74 9.04 -5.52 -25.71
C ARG A 74 8.70 -6.75 -24.85
N ILE A 75 9.57 -7.10 -23.90
CA ILE A 75 9.37 -8.23 -22.98
C ILE A 75 8.62 -7.77 -21.72
N GLY A 76 8.76 -6.50 -21.32
CA GLY A 76 8.11 -5.91 -20.15
C GLY A 76 8.94 -6.01 -18.86
N SER A 77 8.61 -5.15 -17.87
CA SER A 77 9.33 -5.02 -16.60
C SER A 77 8.67 -5.70 -15.40
N HIS A 78 7.40 -6.13 -15.53
CA HIS A 78 6.61 -6.81 -14.50
C HIS A 78 6.31 -8.26 -14.88
N VAL A 79 7.36 -9.05 -15.12
CA VAL A 79 7.26 -10.44 -15.60
C VAL A 79 8.05 -11.40 -14.70
N THR A 80 7.61 -12.66 -14.65
CA THR A 80 8.36 -13.72 -13.95
C THR A 80 9.66 -14.07 -14.69
N PRO A 81 10.68 -14.69 -14.03
CA PRO A 81 11.90 -15.10 -14.72
C PRO A 81 11.63 -15.99 -15.93
N SER A 82 10.71 -16.96 -15.82
CA SER A 82 10.40 -17.87 -16.93
C SER A 82 9.79 -17.15 -18.13
N GLU A 83 8.86 -16.21 -17.89
CA GLU A 83 8.26 -15.39 -18.96
C GLU A 83 9.29 -14.47 -19.61
N TRP A 84 10.18 -13.87 -18.82
CA TRP A 84 11.20 -12.96 -19.33
C TRP A 84 12.25 -13.68 -20.18
N TYR A 85 12.83 -14.77 -19.67
CA TYR A 85 13.81 -15.56 -20.43
C TYR A 85 13.15 -16.20 -21.66
N GLY A 86 11.90 -16.66 -21.55
CA GLY A 86 11.12 -17.16 -22.69
C GLY A 86 10.89 -16.09 -23.75
N GLY A 87 10.53 -14.87 -23.35
CA GLY A 87 10.41 -13.71 -24.25
C GLY A 87 11.74 -13.36 -24.94
N PHE A 88 12.84 -13.38 -24.19
CA PHE A 88 14.18 -13.15 -24.73
C PHE A 88 14.57 -14.19 -25.78
N VAL A 89 14.33 -15.48 -25.48
CA VAL A 89 14.55 -16.59 -26.44
C VAL A 89 13.67 -16.46 -27.68
N SER A 90 12.40 -16.12 -27.50
CA SER A 90 11.47 -15.90 -28.61
C SER A 90 11.94 -14.78 -29.54
N GLU A 91 12.43 -13.66 -28.99
CA GLU A 91 12.97 -12.55 -29.77
C GLU A 91 14.28 -12.91 -30.47
N LEU A 92 15.16 -13.72 -29.86
CA LEU A 92 16.36 -14.24 -30.54
C LEU A 92 16.00 -15.13 -31.73
N LEU A 93 15.09 -16.10 -31.54
CA LEU A 93 14.63 -16.98 -32.61
C LEU A 93 14.02 -16.18 -33.77
N ARG A 94 13.24 -15.15 -33.46
CA ARG A 94 12.68 -14.24 -34.46
C ARG A 94 13.75 -13.41 -35.15
N GLY A 95 14.69 -12.85 -34.39
CA GLY A 95 15.75 -11.97 -34.90
C GLY A 95 16.73 -12.67 -35.85
N PHE A 96 16.99 -13.96 -35.62
CA PHE A 96 17.79 -14.81 -36.50
C PHE A 96 16.96 -15.53 -37.58
N GLY A 97 15.64 -15.35 -37.62
CA GLY A 97 14.76 -16.00 -38.60
C GLY A 97 14.53 -17.50 -38.38
N LEU A 98 14.81 -18.01 -37.18
CA LEU A 98 14.72 -19.43 -36.81
C LEU A 98 13.33 -19.85 -36.31
N SER A 99 12.37 -18.93 -36.20
CA SER A 99 11.00 -19.22 -35.72
C SER A 99 10.25 -20.28 -36.55
N ARG A 100 10.65 -20.51 -37.80
CA ARG A 100 10.08 -21.57 -38.66
C ARG A 100 10.76 -22.93 -38.47
N LYS A 101 11.98 -22.96 -37.94
CA LYS A 101 12.79 -24.16 -37.73
C LYS A 101 12.64 -24.70 -36.31
N VAL A 102 12.55 -23.81 -35.32
CA VAL A 102 12.32 -24.16 -33.92
C VAL A 102 10.94 -23.65 -33.49
N ASN A 103 10.02 -24.57 -33.22
CA ASN A 103 8.74 -24.21 -32.61
C ASN A 103 8.97 -23.83 -31.14
N PHE A 104 9.01 -22.52 -30.87
CA PHE A 104 9.29 -21.99 -29.53
C PHE A 104 8.43 -22.64 -28.43
N GLY A 105 7.11 -22.72 -28.63
CA GLY A 105 6.19 -23.25 -27.61
C GLY A 105 6.47 -24.71 -27.26
N THR A 106 6.85 -25.52 -28.25
CA THR A 106 7.15 -26.95 -28.05
C THR A 106 8.55 -27.13 -27.45
N TRP A 107 9.54 -26.43 -28.01
CA TRP A 107 10.94 -26.50 -27.56
C TRP A 107 11.08 -25.99 -26.11
N TRP A 108 10.50 -24.84 -25.80
CA TRP A 108 10.56 -24.24 -24.46
C TRP A 108 9.88 -25.09 -23.37
N ARG A 109 8.75 -25.72 -23.70
CA ARG A 109 8.03 -26.64 -22.79
C ARG A 109 8.76 -27.98 -22.62
N SER A 110 9.39 -28.50 -23.66
CA SER A 110 10.14 -29.76 -23.56
C SER A 110 11.31 -29.70 -22.58
N GLN A 111 11.82 -28.49 -22.31
CA GLN A 111 12.89 -28.22 -21.35
C GLN A 111 12.38 -27.69 -20.00
N GLU A 112 11.10 -27.91 -19.66
CA GLU A 112 10.49 -27.33 -18.46
C GLU A 112 11.17 -27.77 -17.14
N PHE A 113 11.84 -28.92 -17.16
CA PHE A 113 12.62 -29.45 -16.05
C PHE A 113 13.89 -28.63 -15.74
N LEU A 114 14.37 -27.78 -16.67
CA LEU A 114 15.54 -26.91 -16.48
C LEU A 114 15.14 -25.53 -15.96
N PRO A 115 15.99 -24.88 -15.14
CA PRO A 115 15.83 -23.47 -14.79
C PRO A 115 15.85 -22.57 -16.04
N PRO A 116 15.09 -21.45 -16.09
CA PRO A 116 14.99 -20.60 -17.29
C PRO A 116 16.32 -20.08 -17.85
N LYS A 117 17.28 -19.75 -16.99
CA LYS A 117 18.65 -19.35 -17.39
C LYS A 117 19.38 -20.49 -18.13
N GLN A 118 19.20 -21.73 -17.67
CA GLN A 118 19.85 -22.87 -18.28
C GLN A 118 19.22 -23.19 -19.64
N ARG A 119 17.90 -23.04 -19.80
CA ARG A 119 17.25 -23.13 -21.12
C ARG A 119 17.80 -22.13 -22.13
N LEU A 120 18.10 -20.89 -21.71
CA LEU A 120 18.77 -19.93 -22.57
C LEU A 120 20.19 -20.39 -22.96
N SER A 121 20.89 -21.10 -22.07
CA SER A 121 22.22 -21.67 -22.37
C SER A 121 22.09 -22.78 -23.42
N GLU A 122 21.14 -23.71 -23.26
CA GLU A 122 20.84 -24.75 -24.25
C GLU A 122 20.45 -24.17 -25.62
N LEU A 123 19.74 -23.04 -25.67
CA LEU A 123 19.45 -22.37 -26.95
C LEU A 123 20.74 -21.92 -27.65
N ILE A 124 21.71 -21.38 -26.92
CA ILE A 124 22.97 -20.92 -27.50
C ILE A 124 23.75 -22.11 -28.06
N ASP A 125 23.89 -23.17 -27.25
CA ASP A 125 24.69 -24.35 -27.60
C ASP A 125 24.04 -25.19 -28.70
N ASP A 126 22.80 -25.64 -28.49
CA ASP A 126 22.14 -26.63 -29.35
C ASP A 126 21.53 -26.03 -30.61
N VAL A 127 21.21 -24.73 -30.59
CA VAL A 127 20.52 -24.07 -31.71
C VAL A 127 21.43 -23.06 -32.41
N LEU A 128 21.89 -22.02 -31.72
CA LEU A 128 22.56 -20.89 -32.39
C LEU A 128 23.96 -21.26 -32.87
N LEU A 129 24.79 -21.87 -32.03
CA LEU A 129 26.16 -22.26 -32.40
C LEU A 129 26.17 -23.41 -33.41
N THR A 130 25.16 -24.28 -33.40
CA THR A 130 25.01 -25.40 -34.35
C THR A 130 24.50 -24.93 -35.72
N GLU A 131 23.56 -23.98 -35.76
CA GLU A 131 22.96 -23.52 -37.02
C GLU A 131 23.89 -22.62 -37.84
N PHE A 132 24.62 -21.74 -37.18
CA PHE A 132 25.48 -20.76 -37.85
C PHE A 132 26.94 -21.16 -37.66
N THR A 133 27.67 -21.31 -38.77
CA THR A 133 29.13 -21.59 -38.77
C THR A 133 29.98 -20.33 -38.72
N GLY A 134 29.41 -19.15 -39.03
CA GLY A 134 30.08 -17.86 -39.01
C GLY A 134 30.00 -17.13 -37.67
N LYS A 135 30.42 -15.85 -37.65
CA LYS A 135 30.28 -14.96 -36.47
C LYS A 135 28.81 -14.63 -36.22
N ILE A 136 28.43 -14.62 -34.94
CA ILE A 136 27.09 -14.33 -34.43
C ILE A 136 27.18 -13.12 -33.50
N ILE A 137 26.39 -12.08 -33.78
CA ILE A 137 26.33 -10.86 -32.96
C ILE A 137 24.91 -10.67 -32.42
N ILE A 138 24.78 -10.57 -31.10
CA ILE A 138 23.52 -10.30 -30.41
C ILE A 138 23.55 -8.88 -29.86
N PHE A 139 22.70 -8.02 -30.41
CA PHE A 139 22.46 -6.67 -29.88
C PHE A 139 21.37 -6.73 -28.80
N VAL A 140 21.67 -6.25 -27.60
CA VAL A 140 20.71 -6.11 -26.51
C VAL A 140 20.47 -4.62 -26.28
N ASP A 141 19.29 -4.14 -26.67
CA ASP A 141 18.89 -2.73 -26.63
C ASP A 141 18.01 -2.44 -25.40
N GLU A 142 17.97 -1.17 -24.99
CA GLU A 142 17.19 -0.69 -23.83
C GLU A 142 17.53 -1.42 -22.51
N ILE A 143 18.83 -1.58 -22.22
CA ILE A 143 19.36 -2.22 -21.00
C ILE A 143 18.81 -1.60 -19.69
N ASP A 144 18.40 -0.34 -19.70
CA ASP A 144 17.80 0.29 -18.52
C ASP A 144 16.46 -0.31 -18.10
N SER A 145 15.75 -0.98 -19.01
CA SER A 145 14.48 -1.66 -18.70
C SER A 145 14.65 -2.87 -17.75
N ILE A 146 15.81 -3.54 -17.76
CA ILE A 146 16.09 -4.69 -16.89
C ILE A 146 16.69 -4.29 -15.53
N LEU A 147 17.18 -3.06 -15.37
CA LEU A 147 17.88 -2.64 -14.14
C LEU A 147 17.02 -2.70 -12.87
N ARG A 148 15.69 -2.73 -12.99
CA ARG A 148 14.74 -2.83 -11.86
C ARG A 148 14.26 -4.25 -11.57
N ILE A 149 14.68 -5.24 -12.36
CA ILE A 149 14.23 -6.62 -12.24
C ILE A 149 15.13 -7.40 -11.26
N LYS A 150 14.51 -8.18 -10.36
CA LYS A 150 15.20 -8.86 -9.25
C LYS A 150 16.32 -9.84 -9.67
N PHE A 151 16.20 -10.45 -10.86
CA PHE A 151 17.15 -11.46 -11.36
C PHE A 151 18.14 -10.92 -12.42
N LYS A 152 18.24 -9.60 -12.62
CA LYS A 152 19.11 -9.00 -13.66
C LYS A 152 20.57 -9.49 -13.58
N ASP A 153 21.07 -9.68 -12.37
CA ASP A 153 22.45 -10.12 -12.13
C ASP A 153 22.70 -11.54 -12.66
N ASP A 154 21.68 -12.41 -12.72
CA ASP A 154 21.78 -13.75 -13.31
C ASP A 154 21.91 -13.70 -14.85
N PHE A 155 21.25 -12.72 -15.49
CA PHE A 155 21.34 -12.49 -16.93
C PHE A 155 22.72 -11.95 -17.34
N PHE A 156 23.23 -10.95 -16.63
CA PHE A 156 24.57 -10.41 -16.92
C PHE A 156 25.69 -11.40 -16.54
N ALA A 157 25.50 -12.21 -15.49
CA ALA A 157 26.40 -13.32 -15.18
C ALA A 157 26.40 -14.38 -16.30
N PHE A 158 25.27 -14.64 -16.95
CA PHE A 158 25.20 -15.51 -18.12
C PHE A 158 26.00 -14.95 -19.31
N ILE A 159 25.86 -13.66 -19.66
CA ILE A 159 26.64 -13.04 -20.74
C ILE A 159 28.14 -13.14 -20.44
N ARG A 160 28.54 -12.90 -19.18
CA ARG A 160 29.92 -13.08 -18.73
C ARG A 160 30.38 -14.53 -18.85
N ALA A 161 29.54 -15.49 -18.49
CA ALA A 161 29.86 -16.91 -18.62
C ALA A 161 30.14 -17.27 -20.10
N CYS A 162 29.31 -16.81 -21.04
CA CYS A 162 29.55 -17.00 -22.47
C CYS A 162 30.89 -16.39 -22.93
N TYR A 163 31.25 -15.21 -22.41
CA TYR A 163 32.53 -14.58 -22.73
C TYR A 163 33.73 -15.40 -22.20
N ASN A 164 33.65 -15.88 -20.96
CA ASN A 164 34.71 -16.69 -20.36
C ASN A 164 34.86 -18.05 -21.08
N GLN A 165 33.75 -18.62 -21.56
CA GLN A 165 33.74 -19.90 -22.27
C GLN A 165 34.55 -19.88 -23.57
N ARG A 166 34.90 -18.69 -24.10
CA ARG A 166 35.81 -18.54 -25.25
C ARG A 166 37.21 -19.13 -25.03
N SER A 167 37.61 -19.26 -23.77
CA SER A 167 38.90 -19.89 -23.39
C SER A 167 38.84 -21.41 -23.38
N ASP A 168 37.68 -21.99 -23.03
CA ASP A 168 37.49 -23.43 -22.88
C ASP A 168 36.83 -24.07 -24.12
N ASN A 169 36.10 -23.31 -24.93
CA ASN A 169 35.40 -23.77 -26.13
C ASN A 169 35.57 -22.75 -27.27
N SER A 170 36.23 -23.17 -28.36
CA SER A 170 36.48 -22.32 -29.53
C SER A 170 35.22 -21.84 -30.23
N GLU A 171 34.10 -22.57 -30.13
CA GLU A 171 32.84 -22.17 -30.75
C GLU A 171 32.30 -20.84 -30.16
N TYR A 172 32.54 -20.59 -28.88
CA TYR A 172 32.13 -19.35 -28.22
C TYR A 172 32.90 -18.11 -28.71
N GLN A 173 34.04 -18.28 -29.39
CA GLN A 173 34.76 -17.15 -30.02
C GLN A 173 33.94 -16.53 -31.17
N ARG A 174 32.99 -17.29 -31.73
CA ARG A 174 32.08 -16.82 -32.77
C ARG A 174 30.91 -16.00 -32.23
N LEU A 175 30.60 -16.10 -30.93
CA LEU A 175 29.46 -15.42 -30.30
C LEU A 175 29.89 -14.11 -29.63
N THR A 176 29.30 -12.98 -30.04
CA THR A 176 29.58 -11.65 -29.49
C THR A 176 28.31 -10.93 -29.06
N PHE A 177 28.35 -10.27 -27.90
CA PHE A 177 27.25 -9.45 -27.39
C PHE A 177 27.57 -7.96 -27.55
N CYS A 178 26.57 -7.16 -27.91
CA CYS A 178 26.61 -5.71 -27.92
C CYS A 178 25.52 -5.15 -27.02
N LEU A 179 25.88 -4.41 -25.97
CA LEU A 179 24.93 -3.86 -24.99
C LEU A 179 24.67 -2.38 -25.26
N LEU A 180 23.40 -1.98 -25.40
CA LEU A 180 22.99 -0.59 -25.61
C LEU A 180 21.92 -0.18 -24.60
N GLY A 181 22.08 0.99 -23.99
CA GLY A 181 21.09 1.52 -23.06
C GLY A 181 21.67 2.52 -22.09
N VAL A 182 20.91 2.82 -21.04
CA VAL A 182 21.24 3.85 -20.05
C VAL A 182 21.63 3.19 -18.74
N ALA A 183 22.89 2.77 -18.65
CA ALA A 183 23.38 2.09 -17.47
C ALA A 183 24.83 2.48 -17.21
N THR A 184 25.35 2.01 -16.08
CA THR A 184 26.79 1.97 -15.81
C THR A 184 27.21 0.50 -15.75
N PRO A 185 28.47 0.16 -16.06
CA PRO A 185 28.95 -1.22 -15.90
C PRO A 185 28.75 -1.77 -14.48
N SER A 186 28.89 -0.91 -13.46
CA SER A 186 28.63 -1.25 -12.06
C SER A 186 27.16 -1.56 -11.76
N ASN A 187 26.20 -1.01 -12.53
CA ASN A 187 24.78 -1.28 -12.36
C ASN A 187 24.33 -2.61 -12.98
N LEU A 188 25.13 -3.21 -13.87
CA LEU A 188 24.76 -4.46 -14.54
C LEU A 188 24.73 -5.63 -13.55
N ILE A 189 25.76 -5.78 -12.69
CA ILE A 189 25.80 -6.76 -11.60
C ILE A 189 25.90 -5.99 -10.27
N ALA A 190 24.80 -5.95 -9.51
CA ALA A 190 24.71 -5.17 -8.27
C ALA A 190 25.10 -5.96 -7.01
N ASP A 191 24.98 -7.29 -7.04
CA ASP A 191 25.41 -8.17 -5.96
C ASP A 191 26.95 -8.11 -5.79
N THR A 192 27.39 -7.49 -4.70
CA THR A 192 28.80 -7.31 -4.36
C THR A 192 29.52 -8.62 -4.06
N ASN A 193 28.79 -9.72 -3.85
CA ASN A 193 29.37 -11.06 -3.68
C ASN A 193 29.67 -11.77 -5.01
N ARG A 194 29.27 -11.18 -6.14
CA ARG A 194 29.53 -11.72 -7.49
C ARG A 194 30.66 -10.97 -8.18
N THR A 195 31.29 -11.62 -9.15
CA THR A 195 32.30 -10.95 -9.98
C THR A 195 31.63 -9.83 -10.79
N PRO A 196 32.15 -8.58 -10.74
CA PRO A 196 31.55 -7.46 -11.44
C PRO A 196 31.60 -7.64 -12.95
N PHE A 197 30.73 -6.93 -13.67
CA PHE A 197 30.72 -6.92 -15.14
C PHE A 197 31.86 -6.03 -15.67
N ASN A 198 33.09 -6.55 -15.65
CA ASN A 198 34.32 -5.84 -16.05
C ASN A 198 34.92 -6.38 -17.37
N ILE A 199 34.08 -6.79 -18.31
CA ILE A 199 34.48 -7.33 -19.62
C ILE A 199 33.97 -6.43 -20.75
N GLY A 200 34.70 -6.41 -21.85
CA GLY A 200 34.31 -5.69 -23.08
C GLY A 200 34.90 -4.28 -23.23
N ARG A 201 34.56 -3.65 -24.35
CA ARG A 201 35.04 -2.34 -24.78
C ARG A 201 33.92 -1.30 -24.69
N ALA A 202 34.17 -0.23 -23.94
CA ALA A 202 33.28 0.92 -23.88
C ALA A 202 33.35 1.72 -25.18
N ILE A 203 32.20 2.05 -25.77
CA ILE A 203 32.09 2.95 -26.91
C ILE A 203 31.38 4.23 -26.48
N GLU A 204 32.11 5.34 -26.49
CA GLU A 204 31.64 6.63 -26.02
C GLU A 204 30.94 7.38 -27.16
N LEU A 205 29.69 7.81 -26.94
CA LEU A 205 28.89 8.51 -27.94
C LEU A 205 29.00 10.01 -27.68
N THR A 206 29.91 10.68 -28.39
CA THR A 206 30.10 12.13 -28.23
C THR A 206 29.03 12.94 -28.98
N GLY A 207 28.91 14.22 -28.60
CA GLY A 207 28.14 15.20 -29.38
C GLY A 207 28.71 15.40 -30.78
N PHE A 208 27.92 16.01 -31.66
CA PHE A 208 28.29 16.32 -33.03
C PHE A 208 29.42 17.35 -33.10
N LYS A 209 30.42 17.09 -33.94
CA LYS A 209 31.53 18.02 -34.22
C LYS A 209 31.31 18.77 -35.52
N LEU A 210 31.97 19.93 -35.67
CA LEU A 210 31.82 20.80 -36.83
C LEU A 210 32.17 20.12 -38.17
N ASN A 211 33.06 19.13 -38.16
CA ASN A 211 33.46 18.36 -39.34
C ASN A 211 32.56 17.16 -39.64
N GLU A 212 31.54 16.87 -38.82
CA GLU A 212 30.64 15.71 -38.96
C GLU A 212 29.22 16.13 -39.43
N ILE A 213 28.89 17.42 -39.38
CA ILE A 213 27.51 17.95 -39.46
C ILE A 213 27.04 18.35 -40.86
N ASP A 214 27.77 18.00 -41.93
CA ASP A 214 27.39 18.37 -43.30
C ASP A 214 25.96 17.93 -43.66
N ALA A 215 25.51 16.79 -43.12
CA ALA A 215 24.15 16.29 -43.26
C ALA A 215 23.09 17.23 -42.66
N LEU A 216 23.39 17.89 -41.54
CA LEU A 216 22.49 18.84 -40.90
C LEU A 216 22.50 20.19 -41.63
N ILE A 217 23.66 20.64 -42.13
CA ILE A 217 23.81 21.92 -42.84
C ILE A 217 22.89 21.99 -44.08
N ARG A 218 22.70 20.86 -44.78
CA ARG A 218 21.79 20.77 -45.95
C ARG A 218 20.35 21.15 -45.61
N GLY A 219 19.91 20.99 -44.36
CA GLY A 219 18.57 21.39 -43.93
C GLY A 219 18.33 22.90 -43.93
N PHE A 220 19.38 23.71 -44.05
CA PHE A 220 19.30 25.18 -44.12
C PHE A 220 19.29 25.74 -45.55
N GLU A 221 19.34 24.89 -46.57
CA GLU A 221 19.39 25.30 -47.97
C GLU A 221 18.20 26.22 -48.33
N GLY A 222 18.50 27.42 -48.85
CA GLY A 222 17.49 28.42 -49.22
C GLY A 222 16.84 29.20 -48.07
N ARG A 223 17.27 28.99 -46.81
CA ARG A 223 16.70 29.67 -45.62
C ARG A 223 17.65 30.66 -44.94
N VAL A 224 18.94 30.41 -44.98
CA VAL A 224 19.96 31.27 -44.34
C VAL A 224 21.09 31.55 -45.33
N ALA A 225 21.64 32.76 -45.30
CA ALA A 225 22.70 33.16 -46.22
C ALA A 225 24.02 32.42 -45.98
N ARG A 226 24.36 32.14 -44.70
CA ARG A 226 25.61 31.47 -44.30
C ARG A 226 25.34 30.24 -43.40
N PRO A 227 24.90 29.11 -43.97
CA PRO A 227 24.52 27.90 -43.21
C PRO A 227 25.60 27.39 -42.25
N LYS A 228 26.87 27.43 -42.68
CA LYS A 228 28.00 26.96 -41.85
C LYS A 228 28.24 27.84 -40.62
N ALA A 229 28.12 29.16 -40.76
CA ALA A 229 28.32 30.11 -39.66
C ALA A 229 27.20 30.01 -38.60
N ILE A 230 25.94 29.85 -39.06
CA ILE A 230 24.81 29.58 -38.16
C ILE A 230 25.04 28.27 -37.40
N MET A 231 25.50 27.23 -38.10
CA MET A 231 25.71 25.93 -37.48
C MET A 231 26.85 25.92 -36.46
N GLU A 232 27.92 26.71 -36.67
CA GLU A 232 28.96 26.95 -35.66
C GLU A 232 28.38 27.55 -34.39
N GLU A 233 27.46 28.51 -34.50
CA GLU A 233 26.81 29.12 -33.33
C GLU A 233 25.82 28.16 -32.64
N VAL A 234 25.05 27.39 -33.41
CA VAL A 234 24.19 26.32 -32.88
C VAL A 234 25.00 25.32 -32.05
N LEU A 235 26.18 24.92 -32.52
CA LEU A 235 27.06 24.01 -31.77
C LEU A 235 27.62 24.66 -30.50
N LYS A 236 27.93 25.96 -30.48
CA LYS A 236 28.35 26.66 -29.25
C LYS A 236 27.26 26.66 -28.18
N TRP A 237 26.00 26.85 -28.56
CA TRP A 237 24.88 26.83 -27.63
C TRP A 237 24.54 25.41 -27.14
N THR A 238 24.56 24.43 -28.04
CA THR A 238 24.07 23.07 -27.78
C THR A 238 25.15 22.08 -27.37
N GLY A 239 26.44 22.43 -27.49
CA GLY A 239 27.57 21.53 -27.23
C GLY A 239 27.59 20.31 -28.16
N GLY A 240 26.91 20.39 -29.31
CA GLY A 240 26.71 19.26 -30.22
C GLY A 240 25.77 18.17 -29.68
N GLN A 241 24.99 18.45 -28.63
CA GLN A 241 24.03 17.49 -28.08
C GLN A 241 22.94 17.19 -29.14
N PRO A 242 22.79 15.94 -29.62
CA PRO A 242 22.03 15.63 -30.83
C PRO A 242 20.58 16.11 -30.87
N PHE A 243 19.88 16.11 -29.73
CA PHE A 243 18.48 16.51 -29.65
C PHE A 243 18.33 18.03 -29.74
N LEU A 244 19.05 18.78 -28.91
CA LEU A 244 19.07 20.24 -28.87
C LEU A 244 19.64 20.82 -30.16
N THR A 245 20.68 20.21 -30.72
CA THR A 245 21.23 20.62 -32.01
C THR A 245 20.16 20.54 -33.10
N GLN A 246 19.44 19.42 -33.22
CA GLN A 246 18.35 19.33 -34.20
C GLN A 246 17.13 20.20 -33.85
N LYS A 247 16.80 20.36 -32.57
CA LYS A 247 15.70 21.24 -32.10
C LYS A 247 15.97 22.69 -32.47
N LEU A 248 17.18 23.18 -32.22
CA LEU A 248 17.57 24.54 -32.58
C LEU A 248 17.63 24.73 -34.10
N CYS A 249 18.14 23.75 -34.86
CA CYS A 249 18.07 23.79 -36.32
C CYS A 249 16.62 23.86 -36.83
N GLN A 250 15.70 23.08 -36.25
CA GLN A 250 14.28 23.13 -36.61
C GLN A 250 13.63 24.47 -36.25
N LEU A 251 13.93 25.02 -35.06
CA LEU A 251 13.44 26.34 -34.64
C LEU A 251 13.92 27.42 -35.62
N ILE A 252 15.19 27.40 -36.03
CA ILE A 252 15.74 28.33 -37.02
C ILE A 252 14.94 28.27 -38.33
N CYS A 253 14.68 27.06 -38.84
CA CYS A 253 13.91 26.86 -40.08
C CYS A 253 12.44 27.28 -39.98
N ASN A 254 11.84 27.18 -38.81
CA ASN A 254 10.42 27.52 -38.56
C ASN A 254 10.23 28.99 -38.15
N SER A 255 11.30 29.67 -37.76
CA SER A 255 11.23 31.03 -37.26
C SER A 255 11.00 32.04 -38.37
N SER A 256 10.34 33.15 -38.03
CA SER A 256 10.14 34.30 -38.93
C SER A 256 11.34 35.26 -38.95
N TYR A 257 12.46 34.90 -38.31
CA TYR A 257 13.66 35.74 -38.25
C TYR A 257 14.37 35.77 -39.61
N SER A 258 14.79 36.97 -40.03
CA SER A 258 15.67 37.14 -41.18
C SER A 258 17.13 36.99 -40.76
N PHE A 259 17.75 35.85 -41.08
CA PHE A 259 19.17 35.59 -40.83
C PHE A 259 20.05 36.28 -41.89
N LEU A 260 20.19 37.61 -41.75
CA LEU A 260 21.04 38.44 -42.60
C LEU A 260 22.54 38.16 -42.35
N GLU A 261 23.37 38.41 -43.36
CA GLU A 261 24.82 38.22 -43.26
C GLU A 261 25.42 39.08 -42.12
N HIS A 262 26.32 38.49 -41.33
CA HIS A 262 27.03 39.11 -40.21
C HIS A 262 26.21 39.35 -38.91
N GLN A 263 24.97 38.88 -38.83
CA GLN A 263 24.14 38.93 -37.60
C GLN A 263 23.86 37.55 -37.00
N GLU A 264 24.53 36.50 -37.46
CA GLU A 264 24.25 35.10 -37.12
C GLU A 264 24.29 34.86 -35.60
N LYS A 265 25.28 35.43 -34.92
CA LYS A 265 25.45 35.30 -33.46
C LYS A 265 24.25 35.89 -32.70
N GLN A 266 23.89 37.13 -33.03
CA GLN A 266 22.83 37.85 -32.32
C GLN A 266 21.47 37.18 -32.57
N CYS A 267 21.17 36.79 -33.81
CA CYS A 267 19.91 36.15 -34.14
C CYS A 267 19.74 34.78 -33.44
N VAL A 268 20.80 33.97 -33.36
CA VAL A 268 20.73 32.68 -32.66
C VAL A 268 20.59 32.89 -31.15
N GLU A 269 21.30 33.86 -30.56
CA GLU A 269 21.20 34.20 -29.14
C GLU A 269 19.78 34.70 -28.75
N GLU A 270 19.20 35.63 -29.52
CA GLU A 270 17.83 36.10 -29.31
C GLU A 270 16.79 34.96 -29.46
N LEU A 271 16.98 34.08 -30.44
CA LEU A 271 16.10 32.93 -30.64
C LEU A 271 16.16 31.95 -29.46
N VAL A 272 17.36 31.59 -29.01
CA VAL A 272 17.56 30.69 -27.86
C VAL A 272 16.99 31.31 -26.59
N GLN A 273 17.20 32.62 -26.37
CA GLN A 273 16.66 33.31 -25.21
C GLN A 273 15.12 33.24 -25.18
N ASN A 274 14.47 33.62 -26.28
CA ASN A 274 13.01 33.75 -26.34
C ASN A 274 12.26 32.41 -26.43
N GLN A 275 12.85 31.39 -27.08
CA GLN A 275 12.18 30.13 -27.43
C GLN A 275 12.70 28.90 -26.66
N ILE A 276 13.75 29.05 -25.84
CA ILE A 276 14.30 27.95 -25.05
C ILE A 276 14.53 28.33 -23.59
N ILE A 277 15.09 29.52 -23.29
CA ILE A 277 15.48 29.90 -21.91
C ILE A 277 14.32 30.55 -21.14
N GLU A 278 13.66 31.55 -21.73
CA GLU A 278 12.52 32.23 -21.10
C GLU A 278 11.32 31.29 -20.99
N ASN A 279 10.76 31.16 -19.79
CA ASN A 279 9.64 30.25 -19.52
C ASN A 279 9.88 28.81 -20.04
N TRP A 280 11.12 28.34 -19.97
CA TRP A 280 11.56 27.06 -20.53
C TRP A 280 10.67 25.88 -20.14
N GLU A 281 10.10 25.86 -18.92
CA GLU A 281 9.21 24.77 -18.48
C GLU A 281 7.94 24.66 -19.32
N ALA A 282 7.41 25.77 -19.83
CA ALA A 282 6.22 25.80 -20.69
C ALA A 282 6.58 25.58 -22.17
N GLN A 283 7.82 25.87 -22.57
CA GLN A 283 8.29 25.81 -23.95
C GLN A 283 9.02 24.49 -24.30
N ASP A 284 9.28 23.63 -23.32
CA ASP A 284 10.01 22.37 -23.50
C ASP A 284 9.16 21.27 -24.16
N GLU A 285 8.81 21.49 -25.44
CA GLU A 285 8.11 20.53 -26.30
C GLU A 285 8.96 20.20 -27.54
N PRO A 286 9.17 18.91 -27.89
CA PRO A 286 8.97 17.76 -27.00
C PRO A 286 9.89 17.83 -25.76
N GLU A 287 9.47 17.17 -24.69
CA GLU A 287 10.13 17.19 -23.37
C GLU A 287 11.59 16.73 -23.41
N HIS A 288 12.46 17.55 -22.81
CA HIS A 288 13.88 17.25 -22.64
C HIS A 288 14.45 17.91 -21.39
N LEU A 289 14.27 19.23 -21.26
CA LEU A 289 14.72 20.00 -20.10
C LEU A 289 13.92 19.64 -18.84
N ARG A 290 12.59 19.48 -18.97
CA ARG A 290 11.72 19.05 -17.85
C ARG A 290 12.11 17.66 -17.37
N THR A 291 12.47 16.79 -18.30
CA THR A 291 12.97 15.46 -18.00
C THR A 291 14.32 15.51 -17.24
N ILE A 292 15.22 16.45 -17.55
CA ILE A 292 16.47 16.64 -16.79
C ILE A 292 16.16 17.13 -15.37
N ARG A 293 15.28 18.14 -15.23
CA ARG A 293 14.79 18.63 -13.92
C ARG A 293 14.24 17.50 -13.08
N ASP A 294 13.30 16.75 -13.64
CA ASP A 294 12.59 15.67 -12.95
C ASP A 294 13.54 14.55 -12.53
N ARG A 295 14.62 14.28 -13.29
CA ARG A 295 15.66 13.33 -12.84
C ARG A 295 16.52 13.87 -11.71
N LEU A 296 16.72 15.18 -11.64
CA LEU A 296 17.43 15.81 -10.52
C LEU A 296 16.56 15.87 -9.26
N THR A 297 15.23 15.97 -9.39
CA THR A 297 14.32 16.23 -8.26
C THR A 297 13.44 15.06 -7.83
N LEU A 298 13.03 14.15 -8.73
CA LEU A 298 12.08 13.05 -8.49
C LEU A 298 12.73 11.66 -8.38
N ASN A 299 14.05 11.55 -8.50
CA ASN A 299 14.74 10.29 -8.19
C ASN A 299 14.57 9.98 -6.70
N ALA A 300 14.43 8.68 -6.36
CA ALA A 300 14.14 8.15 -5.03
C ALA A 300 14.66 9.06 -3.91
N GLU A 301 13.75 9.51 -3.05
CA GLU A 301 13.86 10.60 -2.06
C GLU A 301 15.15 10.67 -1.20
N ASN A 302 16.03 9.68 -1.31
CA ASN A 302 17.21 9.47 -0.52
C ASN A 302 18.53 9.84 -1.24
N GLN A 303 18.54 10.38 -2.47
CA GLN A 303 19.80 10.79 -3.15
C GLN A 303 19.83 12.21 -3.73
N THR A 304 18.68 12.89 -3.78
CA THR A 304 18.51 14.22 -4.38
C THR A 304 19.46 15.28 -3.82
N GLY A 305 19.63 15.35 -2.49
CA GLY A 305 20.51 16.34 -1.85
C GLY A 305 21.98 16.22 -2.24
N ARG A 306 22.47 14.99 -2.43
CA ARG A 306 23.87 14.71 -2.80
C ARG A 306 24.15 15.01 -4.27
N LEU A 307 23.21 14.69 -5.17
CA LEU A 307 23.32 15.01 -6.60
C LEU A 307 23.32 16.52 -6.84
N LEU A 308 22.40 17.25 -6.18
CA LEU A 308 22.34 18.71 -6.25
C LEU A 308 23.59 19.37 -5.66
N GLY A 309 24.17 18.79 -4.59
CA GLY A 309 25.44 19.25 -4.03
C GLY A 309 26.64 19.06 -4.97
N LEU A 310 26.75 17.91 -5.63
CA LEU A 310 27.79 17.69 -6.66
C LEU A 310 27.63 18.66 -7.83
N TYR A 311 26.39 18.91 -8.25
CA TYR A 311 26.11 19.91 -9.28
C TYR A 311 26.48 21.33 -8.85
N GLN A 312 26.22 21.69 -7.58
CA GLN A 312 26.65 22.97 -7.00
C GLN A 312 28.16 23.15 -7.10
N GLN A 313 28.93 22.09 -6.84
CA GLN A 313 30.39 22.14 -6.94
C GLN A 313 30.86 22.39 -8.37
N ILE A 314 30.23 21.74 -9.36
CA ILE A 314 30.53 21.95 -10.78
C ILE A 314 30.20 23.38 -11.21
N LEU A 315 29.07 23.93 -10.76
CA LEU A 315 28.70 25.33 -11.05
C LEU A 315 29.73 26.34 -10.51
N HIS A 316 30.28 26.10 -9.32
CA HIS A 316 31.28 26.99 -8.71
C HIS A 316 32.69 26.82 -9.28
N GLN A 317 33.11 25.59 -9.56
CA GLN A 317 34.48 25.27 -9.99
C GLN A 317 34.63 25.22 -11.53
N GLY A 318 33.53 25.20 -12.27
CA GLY A 318 33.47 25.02 -13.72
C GLY A 318 33.66 23.56 -14.15
N GLU A 319 34.65 22.88 -13.58
CA GLU A 319 34.98 21.48 -13.86
C GLU A 319 35.44 20.75 -12.59
N ILE A 320 35.16 19.45 -12.49
CA ILE A 320 35.67 18.58 -11.42
C ILE A 320 36.31 17.31 -12.01
N PRO A 321 37.32 16.70 -11.37
CA PRO A 321 37.87 15.42 -11.81
C PRO A 321 36.81 14.32 -11.81
N ALA A 322 36.78 13.52 -12.88
CA ALA A 322 35.89 12.37 -12.96
C ALA A 322 36.50 11.19 -12.19
N ASP A 323 35.88 10.81 -11.08
CA ASP A 323 36.29 9.69 -10.23
C ASP A 323 35.47 8.42 -10.48
N ASP A 324 34.48 8.51 -11.38
CA ASP A 324 33.57 7.41 -11.72
C ASP A 324 32.82 6.85 -10.49
N SER A 325 32.67 7.64 -9.42
CA SER A 325 31.82 7.30 -8.27
C SER A 325 30.36 7.09 -8.71
N PRO A 326 29.59 6.24 -8.01
CA PRO A 326 28.19 6.01 -8.33
C PRO A 326 27.36 7.29 -8.44
N GLU A 327 27.66 8.30 -7.62
CA GLU A 327 26.98 9.59 -7.60
C GLU A 327 27.34 10.46 -8.81
N GLN A 328 28.62 10.55 -9.17
CA GLN A 328 29.06 11.20 -10.40
C GLN A 328 28.46 10.52 -11.63
N MET A 329 28.41 9.19 -11.63
CA MET A 329 27.77 8.42 -12.70
C MET A 329 26.27 8.72 -12.79
N GLN A 330 25.55 8.74 -11.66
CA GLN A 330 24.13 9.05 -11.63
C GLN A 330 23.85 10.48 -12.13
N LEU A 331 24.70 11.44 -11.73
CA LEU A 331 24.61 12.82 -12.23
C LEU A 331 24.86 12.88 -13.75
N ARG A 332 25.79 12.09 -14.29
CA ARG A 332 25.99 11.96 -15.75
C ARG A 332 24.78 11.35 -16.45
N LEU A 333 24.11 10.36 -15.84
CA LEU A 333 22.92 9.72 -16.44
C LEU A 333 21.74 10.69 -16.61
N THR A 334 21.69 11.78 -15.84
CA THR A 334 20.68 12.85 -16.03
C THR A 334 20.76 13.46 -17.44
N GLY A 335 21.96 13.50 -18.04
CA GLY A 335 22.24 14.16 -19.31
C GLY A 335 22.70 15.61 -19.18
N LEU A 336 22.73 16.16 -17.96
CA LEU A 336 23.17 17.53 -17.66
C LEU A 336 24.69 17.69 -17.74
N ILE A 337 25.41 16.68 -17.26
CA ILE A 337 26.87 16.67 -17.12
C ILE A 337 27.48 15.69 -18.12
N VAL A 338 28.61 16.08 -18.71
CA VAL A 338 29.40 15.26 -19.63
C VAL A 338 30.81 15.03 -19.06
N LYS A 339 31.38 13.86 -19.36
CA LYS A 339 32.81 13.56 -19.08
C LYS A 339 33.61 13.91 -20.33
N GLN A 340 34.54 14.84 -20.23
CA GLN A 340 35.48 15.19 -21.30
C GLN A 340 36.89 15.23 -20.72
N GLN A 341 37.84 14.54 -21.37
CA GLN A 341 39.25 14.50 -20.95
C GLN A 341 39.45 14.13 -19.47
N GLY A 342 38.60 13.25 -18.93
CA GLY A 342 38.69 12.82 -17.52
C GLY A 342 38.13 13.82 -16.51
N LYS A 343 37.42 14.87 -16.95
CA LYS A 343 36.74 15.84 -16.08
C LYS A 343 35.25 15.89 -16.36
N LEU A 344 34.46 16.20 -15.34
CA LEU A 344 33.03 16.47 -15.43
C LEU A 344 32.77 17.96 -15.54
N GLN A 345 31.97 18.33 -16.53
CA GLN A 345 31.54 19.69 -16.78
C GLN A 345 30.11 19.73 -17.30
N ILE A 346 29.47 20.89 -17.22
CA ILE A 346 28.13 21.11 -17.78
C ILE A 346 28.19 20.89 -19.29
N TYR A 347 27.25 20.11 -19.83
CA TYR A 347 27.36 19.64 -21.22
C TYR A 347 27.23 20.79 -22.23
N ASN A 348 26.37 21.78 -21.99
CA ASN A 348 26.24 22.90 -22.92
C ASN A 348 25.76 24.19 -22.24
N ARG A 349 25.82 25.29 -23.00
CA ARG A 349 25.44 26.63 -22.51
C ARG A 349 23.96 26.71 -22.13
N ILE A 350 23.06 26.13 -22.92
CA ILE A 350 21.61 26.13 -22.62
C ILE A 350 21.34 25.54 -21.23
N TYR A 351 21.99 24.42 -20.89
CA TYR A 351 21.87 23.80 -19.59
C TYR A 351 22.41 24.69 -18.46
N ALA A 352 23.54 25.36 -18.67
CA ALA A 352 24.14 26.24 -17.68
C ALA A 352 23.25 27.46 -17.38
N GLU A 353 22.57 28.01 -18.39
CA GLU A 353 21.65 29.15 -18.23
C GLU A 353 20.36 28.76 -17.49
N ILE A 354 19.82 27.57 -17.79
CA ILE A 354 18.55 27.09 -17.21
C ILE A 354 18.75 26.54 -15.79
N PHE A 355 19.70 25.63 -15.61
CA PHE A 355 20.02 25.00 -14.34
C PHE A 355 21.10 25.80 -13.60
N ASN A 356 20.92 27.10 -13.50
CA ASN A 356 21.89 28.00 -12.89
C ASN A 356 21.84 27.97 -11.34
N GLN A 357 22.68 28.79 -10.70
CA GLN A 357 22.75 28.88 -9.24
C GLN A 357 21.41 29.27 -8.60
N ALA A 358 20.67 30.22 -9.19
CA ALA A 358 19.40 30.68 -8.64
C ALA A 358 18.33 29.59 -8.66
N TRP A 359 18.29 28.78 -9.72
CA TRP A 359 17.42 27.61 -9.81
C TRP A 359 17.78 26.56 -8.75
N LEU A 360 19.08 26.30 -8.54
CA LEU A 360 19.58 25.33 -7.57
C LEU A 360 19.25 25.72 -6.13
N ASP A 361 19.44 27.00 -5.77
CA ASP A 361 19.17 27.52 -4.42
C ASP A 361 17.68 27.43 -4.08
N LYS A 362 16.80 27.70 -5.05
CA LYS A 362 15.35 27.56 -4.89
C LYS A 362 14.95 26.12 -4.54
N ILE A 363 15.55 25.12 -5.20
CA ILE A 363 15.23 23.71 -4.97
C ILE A 363 15.82 23.22 -3.64
N LEU A 364 17.07 23.55 -3.34
CA LEU A 364 17.70 23.14 -2.08
C LEU A 364 16.99 23.72 -0.84
N THR A 365 16.43 24.93 -0.95
CA THR A 365 15.63 25.55 0.11
C THR A 365 14.33 24.78 0.40
N ASN A 366 13.68 24.23 -0.63
CA ASN A 366 12.44 23.47 -0.46
C ASN A 366 12.65 22.09 0.17
N ILE A 367 13.87 21.54 0.06
CA ILE A 367 14.16 20.17 0.52
C ILE A 367 14.74 20.17 1.94
N ARG A 368 15.54 21.16 2.34
CA ARG A 368 16.26 21.19 3.63
C ARG A 368 15.44 21.85 4.76
N PRO A 369 15.18 21.16 5.89
CA PRO A 369 14.50 21.78 7.04
C PRO A 369 15.38 22.82 7.78
N TYR A 370 16.69 22.82 7.53
CA TYR A 370 17.66 23.73 8.15
C TYR A 370 18.33 24.70 7.14
N ALA A 371 17.71 24.90 5.96
CA ALA A 371 18.27 25.72 4.87
C ALA A 371 18.73 27.12 5.32
N GLN A 372 17.91 27.81 6.12
CA GLN A 372 18.21 29.16 6.59
C GLN A 372 19.43 29.20 7.52
N ALA A 373 19.52 28.25 8.46
CA ALA A 373 20.63 28.17 9.41
C ALA A 373 21.95 27.82 8.69
N LEU A 374 21.90 26.88 7.75
CA LEU A 374 23.02 26.51 6.90
C LEU A 374 23.51 27.71 6.08
N ASN A 375 22.60 28.38 5.35
CA ASN A 375 22.97 29.52 4.50
C ASN A 375 23.55 30.67 5.33
N ALA A 376 23.00 30.95 6.51
CA ALA A 376 23.54 31.96 7.42
C ALA A 376 24.94 31.58 7.94
N TRP A 377 25.17 30.30 8.25
CA TRP A 377 26.48 29.81 8.69
C TRP A 377 27.52 29.86 7.55
N VAL A 378 27.13 29.51 6.33
CA VAL A 378 27.98 29.63 5.14
C VAL A 378 28.32 31.09 4.85
N ASN A 379 27.33 32.00 4.89
CA ASN A 379 27.54 33.44 4.71
C ASN A 379 28.45 34.05 5.79
N SER A 380 28.53 33.42 6.97
CA SER A 380 29.48 33.79 8.02
C SER A 380 30.91 33.27 7.80
N ASN A 381 31.21 32.67 6.64
CA ASN A 381 32.44 31.91 6.39
C ASN A 381 32.69 30.83 7.46
N PHE A 382 31.63 30.12 7.85
CA PHE A 382 31.64 29.02 8.82
C PHE A 382 32.04 29.41 10.26
N GLN A 383 31.96 30.69 10.63
CA GLN A 383 32.44 31.19 11.93
C GLN A 383 31.36 31.33 13.01
N ASP A 384 30.10 31.55 12.63
CA ASP A 384 29.03 31.84 13.60
C ASP A 384 28.46 30.55 14.24
N GLU A 385 29.04 30.12 15.37
CA GLU A 385 28.58 28.94 16.14
C GLU A 385 27.14 29.10 16.68
N SER A 386 26.56 30.30 16.69
CA SER A 386 25.16 30.50 17.13
C SER A 386 24.14 29.98 16.11
N ARG A 387 24.57 29.77 14.86
CA ARG A 387 23.75 29.20 13.78
C ARG A 387 23.79 27.69 13.72
N LEU A 388 24.68 27.05 14.49
CA LEU A 388 24.76 25.59 14.62
C LEU A 388 23.60 25.07 15.45
N LEU A 389 23.07 23.90 15.06
CA LEU A 389 21.90 23.31 15.68
C LEU A 389 22.27 22.67 17.03
N ARG A 390 21.32 22.63 17.98
CA ARG A 390 21.51 22.01 19.32
C ARG A 390 20.26 21.25 19.76
N GLY A 391 20.45 20.25 20.63
CA GLY A 391 19.34 19.54 21.27
C GLY A 391 18.35 18.96 20.25
N GLN A 392 17.05 19.19 20.47
CA GLN A 392 16.01 18.59 19.64
C GLN A 392 16.10 19.00 18.16
N THR A 393 16.47 20.24 17.85
CA THR A 393 16.60 20.71 16.45
C THR A 393 17.73 20.02 15.71
N LEU A 394 18.86 19.74 16.40
CA LEU A 394 19.94 18.93 15.83
C LEU A 394 19.49 17.48 15.66
N GLN A 395 18.75 16.93 16.63
CA GLN A 395 18.24 15.57 16.54
C GLN A 395 17.23 15.41 15.39
N ASP A 396 16.31 16.35 15.20
CA ASP A 396 15.33 16.36 14.12
C ASP A 396 16.01 16.51 12.75
N ALA A 397 17.01 17.40 12.64
CA ALA A 397 17.81 17.55 11.44
C ALA A 397 18.60 16.28 11.10
N ARG A 398 19.12 15.57 12.12
CA ARG A 398 19.82 14.28 11.94
C ARG A 398 18.88 13.14 11.62
N ASN A 399 17.69 13.10 12.21
CA ASN A 399 16.66 12.13 11.88
C ASN A 399 16.19 12.32 10.44
N TRP A 400 15.93 13.56 10.02
CA TRP A 400 15.63 13.87 8.62
C TRP A 400 16.79 13.50 7.69
N ALA A 401 18.04 13.68 8.14
CA ALA A 401 19.23 13.38 7.36
C ALA A 401 19.63 11.89 7.34
N ALA A 402 19.09 11.05 8.23
CA ALA A 402 19.56 9.68 8.47
C ALA A 402 19.39 8.76 7.25
N ASP A 403 18.34 9.00 6.49
CA ASP A 403 17.94 8.24 5.31
C ASP A 403 18.07 9.08 4.02
N LYS A 404 18.65 10.29 4.09
CA LYS A 404 18.85 11.19 2.95
C LYS A 404 20.32 11.27 2.54
N GLY A 405 20.59 11.22 1.23
CA GLY A 405 21.90 11.44 0.66
C GLY A 405 22.27 12.90 0.77
N LEU A 406 23.18 13.22 1.70
CA LEU A 406 23.61 14.58 2.00
C LEU A 406 24.79 15.03 1.14
N SER A 407 24.81 16.34 0.81
CA SER A 407 26.02 16.98 0.29
C SER A 407 27.11 17.06 1.36
N ASP A 408 28.35 17.30 0.94
CA ASP A 408 29.47 17.45 1.89
C ASP A 408 29.30 18.71 2.76
N LEU A 409 28.62 19.74 2.23
CA LEU A 409 28.29 20.95 2.95
C LEU A 409 27.28 20.69 4.08
N ASP A 410 26.24 19.89 3.80
CA ASP A 410 25.25 19.46 4.79
C ASP A 410 25.91 18.64 5.91
N ARG A 411 26.79 17.69 5.56
CA ARG A 411 27.56 16.89 6.52
C ARG A 411 28.42 17.78 7.42
N ARG A 412 29.19 18.70 6.83
CA ARG A 412 30.05 19.62 7.57
C ARG A 412 29.27 20.47 8.59
N PHE A 413 28.06 20.91 8.25
CA PHE A 413 27.21 21.68 9.16
C PHE A 413 26.66 20.84 10.33
N LEU A 414 26.20 19.62 10.04
CA LEU A 414 25.69 18.70 11.07
C LEU A 414 26.83 18.19 11.97
N ASP A 415 28.00 17.93 11.42
CA ASP A 415 29.20 17.51 12.17
C ASP A 415 29.68 18.63 13.08
N ALA A 416 29.77 19.87 12.58
CA ALA A 416 30.11 21.03 13.41
C ALA A 416 29.10 21.26 14.54
N SER A 417 27.80 21.07 14.26
CA SER A 417 26.73 21.12 15.27
C SER A 417 26.88 20.01 16.32
N GLN A 418 27.24 18.79 15.90
CA GLN A 418 27.47 17.65 16.79
C GLN A 418 28.74 17.81 17.64
N GLU A 419 29.83 18.34 17.08
CA GLU A 419 31.07 18.59 17.83
C GLU A 419 30.87 19.63 18.93
N LEU A 420 30.08 20.67 18.66
CA LEU A 420 29.69 21.63 19.68
C LEU A 420 28.90 20.95 20.82
N GLU A 421 27.94 20.09 20.50
CA GLU A 421 27.16 19.35 21.50
C GLU A 421 28.01 18.35 22.29
N LYS A 422 28.95 17.64 21.64
CA LYS A 422 29.91 16.76 22.32
C LYS A 422 30.80 17.53 23.29
N ARG A 423 31.29 18.71 22.91
CA ARG A 423 32.06 19.60 23.81
C ARG A 423 31.24 19.98 25.04
N ASP A 424 29.96 20.31 24.85
CA ASP A 424 29.05 20.65 25.95
C ASP A 424 28.74 19.45 26.87
N VAL A 425 28.57 18.25 26.30
CA VAL A 425 28.35 17.00 27.05
C VAL A 425 29.62 16.56 27.79
N GLN A 426 30.80 16.69 27.19
CA GLN A 426 32.06 16.29 27.80
C GLN A 426 32.43 17.18 28.99
N LYS A 427 32.11 18.47 28.95
CA LYS A 427 32.19 19.35 30.12
C LYS A 427 31.29 18.87 31.27
N ARG A 428 30.09 18.34 30.98
CA ARG A 428 29.19 17.76 32.00
C ARG A 428 29.73 16.43 32.54
N LEU A 429 30.24 15.56 31.67
CA LEU A 429 30.81 14.26 32.05
C LEU A 429 32.11 14.39 32.85
N GLN A 430 32.94 15.40 32.61
CA GLN A 430 34.12 15.65 33.46
C GLN A 430 33.74 16.02 34.90
N ALA A 431 32.66 16.80 35.07
CA ALA A 431 32.09 17.07 36.39
C ALA A 431 31.53 15.79 37.07
N GLU A 432 31.06 14.82 36.28
CA GLU A 432 30.53 13.54 36.77
C GLU A 432 31.63 12.50 37.04
N ALA A 433 32.72 12.52 36.26
CA ALA A 433 33.86 11.63 36.40
C ALA A 433 34.64 11.87 37.70
N GLU A 434 34.78 13.13 38.13
CA GLU A 434 35.32 13.46 39.45
C GLU A 434 34.50 12.82 40.59
N ALA A 435 33.17 12.76 40.45
CA ALA A 435 32.30 12.08 41.42
C ALA A 435 32.43 10.55 41.37
N SER A 436 32.69 9.97 40.19
CA SER A 436 32.83 8.51 40.01
C SER A 436 34.16 7.93 40.51
N LYS A 437 35.26 8.72 40.48
CA LYS A 437 36.58 8.31 40.96
C LYS A 437 36.58 7.97 42.46
N ILE A 438 35.76 8.69 43.23
CA ILE A 438 35.52 8.47 44.66
C ILE A 438 34.85 7.09 44.92
N LEU A 439 34.12 6.57 43.94
CA LEU A 439 33.35 5.32 44.05
C LEU A 439 34.16 4.07 43.64
N ALA A 440 35.19 4.23 42.82
CA ALA A 440 35.93 3.13 42.19
C ALA A 440 36.98 2.48 43.12
N GLU A 441 37.57 3.24 44.05
CA GLU A 441 38.55 2.73 45.03
C GLU A 441 37.94 1.65 45.97
N ALA A 442 36.61 1.60 46.09
CA ALA A 442 35.91 0.61 46.92
C ALA A 442 35.76 -0.79 46.27
N ASN A 443 35.94 -0.93 44.95
CA ASN A 443 35.59 -2.14 44.20
C ASN A 443 36.79 -3.05 43.83
N GLU A 444 38.05 -2.60 43.95
CA GLU A 444 39.22 -3.40 43.54
C GLU A 444 39.51 -4.63 44.43
N VAL A 445 39.05 -4.64 45.69
CA VAL A 445 39.38 -5.71 46.65
C VAL A 445 38.68 -7.03 46.35
N LEU A 446 37.56 -7.02 45.61
CA LEU A 446 36.70 -8.20 45.43
C LEU A 446 37.08 -9.07 44.22
N PHE A 447 37.84 -8.53 43.26
CA PHE A 447 38.05 -9.15 41.95
C PHE A 447 39.18 -10.21 41.94
N LEU A 448 40.19 -10.08 42.80
CA LEU A 448 41.39 -10.92 42.79
C LEU A 448 41.17 -12.38 43.26
N ALA A 449 40.05 -12.68 43.94
CA ALA A 449 39.77 -14.00 44.50
C ALA A 449 39.27 -15.03 43.47
N ASN A 450 38.68 -14.58 42.36
CA ASN A 450 37.86 -15.46 41.52
C ASN A 450 38.58 -16.02 40.27
N GLN A 451 39.76 -15.49 39.94
CA GLN A 451 40.43 -15.79 38.66
C GLN A 451 41.39 -17.00 38.72
N LYS A 452 41.83 -17.42 39.91
CA LYS A 452 42.81 -18.52 40.07
C LYS A 452 42.22 -19.92 39.89
N ALA A 453 40.91 -20.11 39.97
CA ALA A 453 40.28 -21.42 40.00
C ALA A 453 40.01 -22.06 38.61
N LYS A 454 39.88 -21.26 37.54
CA LYS A 454 39.36 -21.77 36.25
C LYS A 454 40.39 -22.24 35.22
N ARG A 455 41.69 -22.13 35.50
CA ARG A 455 42.73 -22.32 34.46
C ARG A 455 43.38 -23.71 34.41
N ARG A 456 42.90 -24.71 35.16
CA ARG A 456 43.67 -25.97 35.36
C ARG A 456 43.14 -27.28 34.80
N ILE A 457 42.01 -27.34 34.07
CA ILE A 457 41.52 -28.64 33.56
C ILE A 457 41.03 -28.53 32.11
N GLN A 458 41.96 -28.41 31.18
CA GLN A 458 41.74 -28.76 29.76
C GLN A 458 43.07 -29.15 29.10
N ILE A 459 43.57 -30.38 29.33
CA ILE A 459 44.47 -31.05 28.36
C ILE A 459 44.17 -32.56 28.40
N GLY A 460 43.77 -33.12 27.25
CA GLY A 460 44.01 -34.53 26.91
C GLY A 460 42.78 -35.42 26.78
N GLY A 461 42.39 -35.73 25.53
CA GLY A 461 41.42 -36.80 25.23
C GLY A 461 40.66 -36.63 23.92
N VAL A 462 41.31 -36.08 22.88
CA VAL A 462 40.66 -35.53 21.69
C VAL A 462 40.20 -36.56 20.64
N VAL A 463 40.71 -37.79 20.53
CA VAL A 463 40.66 -38.42 19.19
C VAL A 463 39.58 -39.48 18.95
N LEU A 464 38.99 -40.12 19.97
CA LEU A 464 38.08 -41.26 19.71
C LEU A 464 36.57 -40.93 19.74
N ALA A 465 36.20 -39.76 20.28
CA ALA A 465 34.81 -39.31 20.30
C ALA A 465 34.39 -38.60 18.98
N ILE A 466 35.35 -38.08 18.23
CA ILE A 466 35.11 -37.25 17.03
C ILE A 466 34.44 -38.05 15.89
N ALA A 467 34.67 -39.37 15.79
CA ALA A 467 34.09 -40.19 14.72
C ALA A 467 32.60 -40.57 14.94
N LEU A 468 32.17 -40.73 16.19
CA LEU A 468 30.74 -40.94 16.53
C LEU A 468 29.97 -39.62 16.63
N ILE A 469 30.66 -38.57 17.09
CA ILE A 469 30.13 -37.21 17.11
C ILE A 469 29.89 -36.71 15.69
N THR A 470 30.72 -37.00 14.70
CA THR A 470 30.51 -36.49 13.32
C THR A 470 29.26 -37.05 12.63
N ALA A 471 28.87 -38.31 12.85
CA ALA A 471 27.64 -38.88 12.31
C ALA A 471 26.38 -38.38 13.05
N ILE A 472 26.46 -38.24 14.38
CA ILE A 472 25.38 -37.68 15.21
C ILE A 472 25.25 -36.17 14.94
N VAL A 473 26.36 -35.46 14.77
CA VAL A 473 26.41 -34.04 14.36
C VAL A 473 25.89 -33.88 12.96
N ALA A 474 26.20 -34.76 11.99
CA ALA A 474 25.62 -34.70 10.65
C ALA A 474 24.11 -34.97 10.66
N GLY A 475 23.62 -35.92 11.46
CA GLY A 475 22.19 -36.18 11.64
C GLY A 475 21.47 -35.05 12.38
N ILE A 476 22.10 -34.48 13.41
CA ILE A 476 21.61 -33.28 14.11
C ILE A 476 21.62 -32.09 13.15
N TRP A 477 22.66 -31.91 12.33
CA TRP A 477 22.80 -30.82 11.35
C TRP A 477 21.79 -30.95 10.21
N ALA A 478 21.53 -32.16 9.73
CA ALA A 478 20.49 -32.43 8.74
C ALA A 478 19.10 -32.18 9.33
N ASN A 479 18.87 -32.60 10.58
CA ASN A 479 17.62 -32.32 11.29
C ASN A 479 17.48 -30.81 11.57
N THR A 480 18.53 -30.11 11.99
CA THR A 480 18.50 -28.65 12.18
C THR A 480 18.33 -27.91 10.85
N MET A 481 18.94 -28.37 9.75
CA MET A 481 18.70 -27.80 8.41
C MET A 481 17.25 -27.99 7.95
N ILE A 482 16.65 -29.18 8.13
CA ILE A 482 15.24 -29.42 7.79
C ILE A 482 14.35 -28.52 8.64
N LYS A 483 14.66 -28.38 9.93
CA LYS A 483 13.98 -27.45 10.84
C LYS A 483 14.14 -26.01 10.38
N ASP A 484 15.33 -25.57 10.01
CA ASP A 484 15.56 -24.18 9.56
C ASP A 484 14.85 -23.89 8.23
N ILE A 485 14.83 -24.84 7.28
CA ILE A 485 14.08 -24.71 6.02
C ILE A 485 12.57 -24.62 6.29
N GLN A 486 12.03 -25.48 7.16
CA GLN A 486 10.60 -25.42 7.53
C GLN A 486 10.26 -24.14 8.29
N ARG A 487 11.15 -23.67 9.17
CA ARG A 487 10.98 -22.40 9.91
C ARG A 487 10.92 -21.21 8.96
N GLU A 488 11.86 -21.11 8.02
CA GLU A 488 11.88 -20.03 7.03
C GLU A 488 10.66 -20.07 6.11
N ARG A 489 10.17 -21.26 5.76
CA ARG A 489 8.92 -21.41 5.00
C ARG A 489 7.70 -20.92 5.76
N ILE A 490 7.55 -21.32 7.03
CA ILE A 490 6.43 -20.88 7.89
C ILE A 490 6.46 -19.35 8.07
N LYS A 491 7.64 -18.78 8.33
CA LYS A 491 7.81 -17.32 8.42
C LYS A 491 7.47 -16.61 7.11
N SER A 492 7.95 -17.14 5.98
CA SER A 492 7.66 -16.59 4.66
C SER A 492 6.15 -16.57 4.37
N LEU A 493 5.42 -17.64 4.72
CA LEU A 493 3.96 -17.67 4.59
C LEU A 493 3.28 -16.63 5.49
N SER A 494 3.71 -16.48 6.74
CA SER A 494 3.20 -15.46 7.66
C SER A 494 3.39 -14.03 7.12
N ILE A 495 4.60 -13.73 6.62
CA ILE A 495 4.93 -12.44 6.00
C ILE A 495 4.11 -12.22 4.73
N SER A 496 3.98 -13.24 3.88
CA SER A 496 3.19 -13.16 2.65
C SER A 496 1.72 -12.91 2.94
N SER A 497 1.14 -13.57 3.95
CA SER A 497 -0.24 -13.30 4.39
C SER A 497 -0.41 -11.84 4.79
N THR A 498 0.53 -11.28 5.55
CA THR A 498 0.50 -9.88 5.99
C THR A 498 0.60 -8.91 4.79
N ALA A 499 1.47 -9.21 3.83
CA ALA A 499 1.62 -8.41 2.60
C ALA A 499 0.34 -8.44 1.72
N LEU A 500 -0.31 -9.60 1.63
CA LEU A 500 -1.58 -9.77 0.90
C LEU A 500 -2.71 -8.96 1.56
N LEU A 501 -2.81 -8.97 2.90
CA LEU A 501 -3.78 -8.13 3.63
C LEU A 501 -3.59 -6.64 3.34
N ASN A 502 -2.34 -6.16 3.36
CA ASN A 502 -2.03 -4.76 3.08
C ASN A 502 -2.35 -4.37 1.63
N SER A 503 -2.40 -5.35 0.72
CA SER A 503 -2.78 -5.17 -0.69
C SER A 503 -4.28 -5.35 -0.94
N ASN A 504 -5.11 -5.47 0.11
CA ASN A 504 -6.56 -5.77 0.05
C ASN A 504 -6.91 -7.13 -0.61
N GLN A 505 -5.97 -8.08 -0.65
CA GLN A 505 -6.22 -9.47 -1.08
C GLN A 505 -6.56 -10.33 0.15
N GLU A 506 -7.69 -10.00 0.79
CA GLU A 506 -8.05 -10.50 2.12
C GLU A 506 -8.26 -12.04 2.14
N LEU A 507 -8.91 -12.62 1.13
CA LEU A 507 -9.16 -14.07 1.04
C LEU A 507 -7.85 -14.86 0.87
N ASP A 508 -6.99 -14.40 -0.04
CA ASP A 508 -5.70 -15.03 -0.36
C ASP A 508 -4.75 -14.96 0.85
N ALA A 509 -4.82 -13.87 1.61
CA ALA A 509 -4.09 -13.74 2.86
C ALA A 509 -4.55 -14.76 3.92
N LEU A 510 -5.86 -15.01 4.03
CA LEU A 510 -6.41 -16.01 4.96
C LEU A 510 -5.98 -17.42 4.58
N VAL A 511 -6.05 -17.78 3.29
CA VAL A 511 -5.55 -19.07 2.79
C VAL A 511 -4.07 -19.23 3.15
N THR A 512 -3.26 -18.19 2.92
CA THR A 512 -1.81 -18.22 3.20
C THR A 512 -1.52 -18.31 4.71
N ALA A 513 -2.27 -17.61 5.55
CA ALA A 513 -2.14 -17.70 7.00
C ALA A 513 -2.50 -19.10 7.52
N LEU A 514 -3.57 -19.70 7.01
CA LEU A 514 -3.97 -21.06 7.39
C LEU A 514 -2.93 -22.10 6.96
N LYS A 515 -2.30 -21.95 5.78
CA LYS A 515 -1.16 -22.78 5.39
C LYS A 515 -0.01 -22.69 6.40
N ALA A 516 0.34 -21.48 6.83
CA ALA A 516 1.37 -21.28 7.85
C ALA A 516 0.97 -21.92 9.18
N ALA A 517 -0.29 -21.76 9.59
CA ALA A 517 -0.82 -22.25 10.85
C ALA A 517 -0.88 -23.78 10.92
N MET A 518 -1.35 -24.44 9.85
CA MET A 518 -1.37 -25.90 9.72
C MET A 518 0.03 -26.51 9.76
N GLN A 519 0.98 -25.89 9.04
CA GLN A 519 2.38 -26.34 9.07
C GLN A 519 2.97 -26.19 10.48
N LEU A 520 2.66 -25.08 11.16
CA LEU A 520 3.10 -24.85 12.53
C LEU A 520 2.49 -25.88 13.50
N GLN A 521 1.21 -26.22 13.35
CA GLN A 521 0.52 -27.21 14.21
C GLN A 521 1.14 -28.61 14.08
N SER A 522 1.56 -29.00 12.87
CA SER A 522 2.29 -30.25 12.63
C SER A 522 3.73 -30.26 13.18
N THR A 523 4.22 -29.12 13.73
CA THR A 523 5.61 -28.91 14.13
C THR A 523 5.77 -28.84 15.66
N THR A 524 6.59 -29.73 16.24
CA THR A 524 6.81 -29.77 17.70
C THR A 524 7.91 -28.83 18.22
N TRP A 525 8.79 -28.33 17.34
CA TRP A 525 10.04 -27.66 17.70
C TRP A 525 10.09 -26.15 17.41
N ALA A 526 9.00 -25.53 16.93
CA ALA A 526 8.97 -24.11 16.61
C ALA A 526 9.12 -23.21 17.85
N ASP A 527 9.93 -22.15 17.75
CA ASP A 527 10.19 -21.16 18.80
C ASP A 527 9.00 -20.20 19.02
N ALA A 528 8.97 -19.55 20.20
CA ALA A 528 7.88 -18.69 20.62
C ALA A 528 7.62 -17.51 19.65
N ASN A 529 8.68 -16.90 19.10
CA ASN A 529 8.54 -15.77 18.16
C ASN A 529 7.90 -16.21 16.85
N THR A 530 8.30 -17.36 16.30
CA THR A 530 7.69 -17.91 15.08
C THR A 530 6.23 -18.27 15.31
N ARG A 531 5.88 -18.87 16.46
CA ARG A 531 4.48 -19.17 16.80
C ARG A 531 3.63 -17.91 16.88
N GLU A 532 4.15 -16.89 17.55
CA GLU A 532 3.43 -15.63 17.74
C GLU A 532 3.23 -14.88 16.42
N SER A 533 4.25 -14.85 15.55
CA SER A 533 4.12 -14.25 14.22
C SER A 533 3.02 -14.91 13.38
N VAL A 534 2.98 -16.24 13.33
CA VAL A 534 1.95 -16.99 12.57
C VAL A 534 0.56 -16.76 13.17
N ARG A 535 0.45 -16.81 14.50
CA ARG A 535 -0.80 -16.55 15.23
C ARG A 535 -1.34 -15.15 14.93
N LEU A 536 -0.48 -14.13 14.93
CA LEU A 536 -0.83 -12.75 14.62
C LEU A 536 -1.27 -12.60 13.15
N ALA A 537 -0.53 -13.18 12.19
CA ALA A 537 -0.91 -13.15 10.78
C ALA A 537 -2.28 -13.81 10.54
N LEU A 538 -2.52 -14.98 11.14
CA LEU A 538 -3.81 -15.67 11.07
C LEU A 538 -4.94 -14.85 11.69
N GLN A 539 -4.73 -14.32 12.89
CA GLN A 539 -5.72 -13.48 13.57
C GLN A 539 -6.10 -12.27 12.70
N ARG A 540 -5.12 -11.56 12.15
CA ARG A 540 -5.37 -10.41 11.28
C ARG A 540 -6.17 -10.81 10.04
N ALA A 541 -5.85 -11.95 9.44
CA ALA A 541 -6.55 -12.42 8.25
C ALA A 541 -8.00 -12.80 8.55
N VAL A 542 -8.25 -13.57 9.62
CA VAL A 542 -9.60 -13.98 10.04
C VAL A 542 -10.48 -12.77 10.40
N TYR A 543 -9.91 -11.73 11.00
CA TYR A 543 -10.69 -10.56 11.45
C TYR A 543 -10.94 -9.55 10.33
N LYS A 544 -10.03 -9.45 9.35
CA LYS A 544 -10.17 -8.48 8.25
C LYS A 544 -10.94 -9.02 7.05
N VAL A 545 -10.97 -10.34 6.84
CA VAL A 545 -11.60 -10.93 5.66
C VAL A 545 -13.09 -10.62 5.58
N LYS A 546 -13.52 -10.16 4.39
CA LYS A 546 -14.93 -9.95 4.04
C LYS A 546 -15.35 -10.82 2.87
N GLU A 547 -14.43 -11.08 1.95
CA GLU A 547 -14.63 -12.01 0.84
C GLU A 547 -14.78 -13.43 1.42
N ARG A 548 -15.86 -14.11 1.09
CA ARG A 548 -16.16 -15.48 1.53
C ARG A 548 -15.84 -16.49 0.44
N ASN A 549 -16.10 -16.12 -0.81
CA ASN A 549 -15.92 -17.00 -1.96
C ASN A 549 -15.65 -16.19 -3.23
N ARG A 550 -15.08 -16.88 -4.22
CA ARG A 550 -14.73 -16.32 -5.54
C ARG A 550 -15.13 -17.31 -6.63
N LEU A 551 -16.06 -16.91 -7.48
CA LEU A 551 -16.50 -17.67 -8.64
C LEU A 551 -15.59 -17.31 -9.81
N GLU A 552 -14.89 -18.31 -10.34
CA GLU A 552 -13.85 -18.14 -11.35
C GLU A 552 -14.07 -19.05 -12.56
N GLY A 553 -13.19 -18.96 -13.56
CA GLY A 553 -13.30 -19.77 -14.79
C GLY A 553 -14.10 -19.08 -15.90
N TYR A 554 -14.18 -17.74 -15.86
CA TYR A 554 -14.54 -16.91 -17.01
C TYR A 554 -13.28 -16.57 -17.80
N ASN A 555 -13.42 -16.49 -19.12
CA ASN A 555 -12.31 -16.11 -20.01
C ASN A 555 -12.30 -14.62 -20.33
N ASP A 556 -13.32 -13.89 -19.91
CA ASP A 556 -13.49 -12.46 -20.15
C ASP A 556 -14.33 -11.83 -19.02
N ALA A 557 -14.57 -10.53 -19.09
CA ALA A 557 -15.24 -9.75 -18.07
C ALA A 557 -16.64 -10.30 -17.72
N VAL A 558 -17.01 -10.21 -16.44
CA VAL A 558 -18.35 -10.56 -15.97
C VAL A 558 -19.16 -9.28 -15.82
N ARG A 559 -20.20 -9.11 -16.64
CA ARG A 559 -20.97 -7.87 -16.74
C ARG A 559 -22.11 -7.78 -15.74
N SER A 560 -22.71 -8.90 -15.37
CA SER A 560 -23.89 -8.93 -14.50
C SER A 560 -23.87 -10.10 -13.54
N VAL A 561 -24.41 -9.88 -12.34
CA VAL A 561 -24.64 -10.91 -11.32
C VAL A 561 -25.96 -10.66 -10.61
N ASN A 562 -26.78 -11.70 -10.48
CA ASN A 562 -28.06 -11.63 -9.77
C ASN A 562 -28.31 -12.89 -8.96
N PHE A 563 -28.86 -12.73 -7.75
CA PHE A 563 -29.37 -13.84 -6.95
C PHE A 563 -30.73 -14.28 -7.47
N SER A 564 -31.03 -15.56 -7.33
CA SER A 564 -32.40 -16.06 -7.51
C SER A 564 -33.31 -15.50 -6.40
N PRO A 565 -34.60 -15.24 -6.69
CA PRO A 565 -35.55 -14.78 -5.68
C PRO A 565 -35.64 -15.67 -4.43
N ASN A 566 -35.40 -16.98 -4.56
CA ASN A 566 -35.34 -17.91 -3.42
C ASN A 566 -34.00 -17.89 -2.65
N GLY A 567 -33.00 -17.12 -3.10
CA GLY A 567 -31.70 -16.95 -2.46
C GLY A 567 -30.73 -18.13 -2.55
N GLN A 568 -31.05 -19.19 -3.30
CA GLN A 568 -30.24 -20.41 -3.35
C GLN A 568 -29.16 -20.40 -4.45
N ASN A 569 -29.41 -19.65 -5.53
CA ASN A 569 -28.60 -19.68 -6.74
C ASN A 569 -28.19 -18.28 -7.17
N ILE A 570 -27.16 -18.22 -8.01
CA ILE A 570 -26.62 -17.00 -8.61
C ILE A 570 -26.53 -17.22 -10.11
N VAL A 571 -26.96 -16.23 -10.88
CA VAL A 571 -26.77 -16.17 -12.33
C VAL A 571 -25.78 -15.07 -12.68
N THR A 572 -24.89 -15.35 -13.62
CA THR A 572 -23.86 -14.43 -14.08
C THR A 572 -23.83 -14.37 -15.60
N ALA A 573 -23.66 -13.18 -16.17
CA ALA A 573 -23.46 -12.97 -17.61
C ALA A 573 -22.05 -12.45 -17.88
N SER A 574 -21.35 -13.02 -18.87
CA SER A 574 -19.97 -12.66 -19.21
C SER A 574 -19.78 -12.42 -20.70
N GLU A 575 -18.77 -11.60 -21.00
CA GLU A 575 -18.31 -11.32 -22.36
C GLU A 575 -17.69 -12.55 -23.04
N ASP A 576 -17.38 -13.61 -22.30
CA ASP A 576 -16.86 -14.87 -22.84
C ASP A 576 -17.90 -15.73 -23.58
N ASN A 577 -19.05 -15.12 -23.89
CA ASN A 577 -20.23 -15.72 -24.50
C ASN A 577 -20.98 -16.73 -23.63
N THR A 578 -20.87 -16.59 -22.31
CA THR A 578 -21.48 -17.52 -21.36
C THR A 578 -22.40 -16.84 -20.36
N VAL A 579 -23.47 -17.54 -20.04
CA VAL A 579 -24.25 -17.33 -18.83
C VAL A 579 -23.96 -18.54 -17.93
N LYS A 580 -23.69 -18.31 -16.65
CA LYS A 580 -23.44 -19.41 -15.70
C LYS A 580 -24.42 -19.35 -14.54
N LEU A 581 -24.84 -20.52 -14.12
CA LEU A 581 -25.66 -20.76 -12.93
C LEU A 581 -24.79 -21.41 -11.86
N TRP A 582 -24.78 -20.79 -10.70
CA TRP A 582 -24.00 -21.20 -9.54
C TRP A 582 -24.93 -21.44 -8.36
N SER A 583 -24.57 -22.38 -7.48
CA SER A 583 -25.13 -22.39 -6.13
C SER A 583 -24.42 -21.34 -5.27
N ILE A 584 -25.09 -20.93 -4.20
CA ILE A 584 -24.55 -19.91 -3.28
C ILE A 584 -23.25 -20.31 -2.57
N ASP A 585 -22.95 -21.62 -2.48
CA ASP A 585 -21.68 -22.19 -1.99
C ASP A 585 -20.54 -22.13 -3.03
N GLY A 586 -20.80 -21.59 -4.22
CA GLY A 586 -19.82 -21.37 -5.28
C GLY A 586 -19.56 -22.55 -6.21
N ARG A 587 -20.37 -23.60 -6.17
CA ARG A 587 -20.32 -24.67 -7.18
C ARG A 587 -21.02 -24.26 -8.48
N GLU A 588 -20.36 -24.47 -9.62
CA GLU A 588 -20.96 -24.28 -10.94
C GLU A 588 -22.02 -25.38 -11.16
N ILE A 589 -23.29 -25.00 -11.25
CA ILE A 589 -24.42 -25.93 -11.50
C ILE A 589 -24.54 -26.17 -13.01
N LYS A 590 -24.50 -25.08 -13.78
CA LYS A 590 -24.71 -25.13 -15.23
C LYS A 590 -24.02 -23.98 -15.94
N LYS A 591 -23.52 -24.25 -17.14
CA LYS A 591 -23.01 -23.27 -18.08
C LYS A 591 -23.87 -23.28 -19.34
N PHE A 592 -24.39 -22.11 -19.71
CA PHE A 592 -25.11 -21.85 -20.95
C PHE A 592 -24.16 -21.12 -21.89
N THR A 593 -24.00 -21.62 -23.11
CA THR A 593 -23.05 -21.05 -24.09
C THR A 593 -23.78 -20.79 -25.39
N ALA A 594 -23.62 -19.59 -25.92
CA ALA A 594 -24.12 -19.23 -27.24
C ALA A 594 -22.95 -18.60 -28.02
N PRO A 595 -22.40 -19.29 -29.02
CA PRO A 595 -21.28 -18.74 -29.80
C PRO A 595 -21.62 -17.37 -30.40
N ASN A 596 -20.64 -16.45 -30.40
CA ASN A 596 -20.76 -15.09 -30.95
C ASN A 596 -21.84 -14.22 -30.28
N GLN A 597 -22.15 -14.47 -29.00
CA GLN A 597 -23.16 -13.75 -28.23
C GLN A 597 -22.57 -13.29 -26.91
N ILE A 598 -22.10 -12.04 -26.86
CA ILE A 598 -21.55 -11.41 -25.64
C ILE A 598 -22.71 -11.09 -24.71
N PHE A 599 -22.81 -11.77 -23.57
CA PHE A 599 -23.90 -11.52 -22.62
C PHE A 599 -23.55 -10.38 -21.65
N ILE A 600 -24.44 -9.41 -21.58
CA ILE A 600 -24.28 -8.17 -20.82
C ILE A 600 -25.12 -8.19 -19.53
N SER A 601 -26.27 -8.87 -19.53
CA SER A 601 -27.12 -9.00 -18.35
C SER A 601 -27.90 -10.30 -18.34
N ALA A 602 -28.09 -10.86 -17.15
CA ALA A 602 -28.90 -12.06 -16.92
C ALA A 602 -29.68 -11.93 -15.60
N THR A 603 -30.92 -12.41 -15.60
CA THR A 603 -31.83 -12.33 -14.45
C THR A 603 -32.70 -13.58 -14.35
N PHE A 604 -33.20 -13.85 -13.14
CA PHE A 604 -34.12 -14.95 -12.88
C PHE A 604 -35.58 -14.52 -13.08
N SER A 605 -36.43 -15.48 -13.47
CA SER A 605 -37.87 -15.32 -13.31
C SER A 605 -38.24 -15.23 -11.82
N PRO A 606 -39.36 -14.56 -11.46
CA PRO A 606 -39.79 -14.42 -10.07
C PRO A 606 -39.96 -15.74 -9.31
N ASP A 607 -40.34 -16.81 -10.01
CA ASP A 607 -40.48 -18.16 -9.44
C ASP A 607 -39.15 -18.93 -9.35
N SER A 608 -38.03 -18.31 -9.73
CA SER A 608 -36.68 -18.87 -9.76
C SER A 608 -36.51 -20.09 -10.68
N LYS A 609 -37.40 -20.32 -11.67
CA LYS A 609 -37.34 -21.51 -12.56
C LYS A 609 -36.73 -21.26 -13.93
N MET A 610 -36.65 -20.00 -14.34
CA MET A 610 -36.12 -19.60 -15.64
C MET A 610 -35.04 -18.54 -15.47
N ILE A 611 -34.16 -18.46 -16.46
CA ILE A 611 -33.13 -17.43 -16.60
C ILE A 611 -33.38 -16.75 -17.93
N ALA A 612 -33.47 -15.42 -17.93
CA ALA A 612 -33.40 -14.62 -19.15
C ALA A 612 -32.05 -13.90 -19.19
N ALA A 613 -31.40 -13.90 -20.34
CA ALA A 613 -30.21 -13.09 -20.58
C ALA A 613 -30.35 -12.33 -21.89
N ILE A 614 -29.70 -11.18 -21.94
CA ILE A 614 -29.61 -10.32 -23.11
C ILE A 614 -28.15 -10.16 -23.49
N SER A 615 -27.88 -10.22 -24.80
CA SER A 615 -26.56 -10.02 -25.38
C SER A 615 -26.37 -8.59 -25.88
N ALA A 616 -25.12 -8.23 -26.18
CA ALA A 616 -24.76 -6.93 -26.72
C ALA A 616 -25.40 -6.62 -28.09
N ASN A 617 -25.77 -7.64 -28.87
CA ASN A 617 -26.53 -7.50 -30.12
C ASN A 617 -28.05 -7.66 -29.93
N ASN A 618 -28.55 -7.39 -28.72
CA ASN A 618 -29.97 -7.39 -28.39
C ASN A 618 -30.68 -8.74 -28.61
N THR A 619 -29.95 -9.85 -28.58
CA THR A 619 -30.54 -11.19 -28.58
C THR A 619 -30.95 -11.53 -27.16
N VAL A 620 -32.25 -11.75 -26.93
CA VAL A 620 -32.76 -12.23 -25.65
C VAL A 620 -32.93 -13.75 -25.74
N LYS A 621 -32.34 -14.44 -24.76
CA LYS A 621 -32.44 -15.89 -24.60
C LYS A 621 -33.02 -16.22 -23.24
N ILE A 622 -33.90 -17.21 -23.20
CA ILE A 622 -34.49 -17.74 -21.96
C ILE A 622 -34.20 -19.23 -21.87
N TRP A 623 -33.74 -19.67 -20.71
CA TRP A 623 -33.51 -21.07 -20.38
C TRP A 623 -34.29 -21.50 -19.15
N GLY A 624 -34.65 -22.78 -19.10
CA GLY A 624 -34.91 -23.47 -17.84
C GLY A 624 -33.61 -23.73 -17.09
N LEU A 625 -33.67 -23.92 -15.76
CA LEU A 625 -32.48 -24.24 -14.97
C LEU A 625 -31.80 -25.57 -15.37
N ASP A 626 -32.52 -26.46 -16.06
CA ASP A 626 -32.02 -27.73 -16.57
C ASP A 626 -31.04 -27.58 -17.75
N GLY A 627 -30.97 -26.39 -18.36
CA GLY A 627 -30.18 -26.13 -19.56
C GLY A 627 -31.02 -25.99 -20.83
N ARG A 628 -32.32 -26.31 -20.78
CA ARG A 628 -33.18 -26.29 -21.96
C ARG A 628 -33.46 -24.85 -22.37
N GLU A 629 -33.06 -24.49 -23.58
CA GLU A 629 -33.48 -23.23 -24.19
C GLU A 629 -35.01 -23.26 -24.40
N ILE A 630 -35.71 -22.31 -23.79
CA ILE A 630 -37.15 -22.16 -23.89
C ILE A 630 -37.47 -21.32 -25.12
N ILE A 631 -36.77 -20.20 -25.27
CA ILE A 631 -36.97 -19.29 -26.39
C ILE A 631 -35.75 -18.41 -26.64
N THR A 632 -35.56 -18.06 -27.91
CA THR A 632 -34.64 -17.03 -28.39
C THR A 632 -35.42 -16.09 -29.30
N PHE A 633 -35.25 -14.78 -29.11
CA PHE A 633 -35.73 -13.79 -30.05
C PHE A 633 -34.69 -12.68 -30.22
N GLN A 634 -34.57 -12.15 -31.44
CA GLN A 634 -33.67 -11.05 -31.75
C GLN A 634 -34.40 -9.71 -31.70
N GLY A 635 -33.81 -8.73 -31.02
CA GLY A 635 -33.97 -7.33 -31.42
C GLY A 635 -33.30 -7.15 -32.79
N GLN A 636 -33.94 -6.43 -33.71
CA GLN A 636 -33.36 -6.22 -35.04
C GLN A 636 -32.09 -5.36 -34.94
N ASP A 637 -31.10 -5.74 -35.76
CA ASP A 637 -29.89 -5.02 -36.20
C ASP A 637 -28.64 -4.99 -35.30
N GLU A 638 -27.50 -4.81 -35.99
CA GLU A 638 -26.11 -4.98 -35.54
C GLU A 638 -25.51 -3.62 -35.11
N GLU A 639 -24.95 -3.59 -33.90
CA GLU A 639 -24.13 -2.53 -33.27
C GLU A 639 -24.84 -1.48 -32.38
N GLU A 640 -24.97 -1.77 -31.07
CA GLU A 640 -24.51 -0.94 -29.91
C GLU A 640 -25.11 -1.38 -28.56
N PHE A 641 -24.52 -0.89 -27.46
CA PHE A 641 -24.56 -1.41 -26.08
C PHE A 641 -25.94 -1.33 -25.38
N VAL A 642 -26.70 -2.43 -25.42
CA VAL A 642 -27.75 -2.69 -24.42
C VAL A 642 -27.09 -3.00 -23.06
N SER A 643 -27.80 -2.88 -21.93
CA SER A 643 -27.16 -2.99 -20.59
C SER A 643 -27.95 -3.76 -19.52
N SER A 644 -29.30 -3.84 -19.59
CA SER A 644 -30.11 -4.44 -18.53
C SER A 644 -31.43 -5.04 -19.03
N ILE A 645 -31.96 -6.03 -18.31
CA ILE A 645 -33.19 -6.78 -18.60
C ILE A 645 -33.91 -7.06 -17.27
N CYS A 646 -35.25 -6.93 -17.23
CA CYS A 646 -36.06 -7.35 -16.08
C CYS A 646 -37.27 -8.19 -16.48
N PHE A 647 -37.58 -9.20 -15.68
CA PHE A 647 -38.92 -9.77 -15.66
C PHE A 647 -39.86 -8.82 -14.93
N THR A 648 -41.10 -8.77 -15.38
CA THR A 648 -42.18 -8.26 -14.54
C THR A 648 -42.35 -9.15 -13.31
N PRO A 649 -42.75 -8.61 -12.14
CA PRO A 649 -42.93 -9.42 -10.93
C PRO A 649 -43.90 -10.60 -11.06
N ASP A 650 -44.84 -10.55 -12.01
CA ASP A 650 -45.74 -11.67 -12.32
C ASP A 650 -45.14 -12.74 -13.25
N GLY A 651 -43.92 -12.51 -13.76
CA GLY A 651 -43.18 -13.40 -14.65
C GLY A 651 -43.73 -13.51 -16.07
N LYS A 652 -44.74 -12.70 -16.44
CA LYS A 652 -45.40 -12.83 -17.75
C LYS A 652 -44.69 -12.08 -18.87
N LEU A 653 -44.04 -10.98 -18.53
CA LEU A 653 -43.36 -10.11 -19.48
C LEU A 653 -41.88 -9.96 -19.14
N ILE A 654 -41.10 -9.62 -20.16
CA ILE A 654 -39.71 -9.22 -20.08
C ILE A 654 -39.61 -7.83 -20.68
N ALA A 655 -38.94 -6.92 -19.98
CA ALA A 655 -38.63 -5.59 -20.46
C ALA A 655 -37.13 -5.46 -20.72
N ALA A 656 -36.76 -4.95 -21.89
CA ALA A 656 -35.38 -4.64 -22.24
C ALA A 656 -35.28 -3.39 -23.14
N PRO A 657 -34.18 -2.63 -23.05
CA PRO A 657 -33.86 -1.57 -23.99
C PRO A 657 -33.73 -2.07 -25.43
N SER A 658 -33.94 -1.15 -26.37
CA SER A 658 -33.82 -1.35 -27.81
C SER A 658 -33.04 -0.18 -28.41
N GLU A 659 -32.34 -0.43 -29.51
CA GLU A 659 -31.45 0.53 -30.19
C GLU A 659 -32.15 1.83 -30.62
N ASP A 660 -33.44 1.77 -30.97
CA ASP A 660 -34.26 2.92 -31.35
C ASP A 660 -34.61 3.88 -30.20
N ASN A 661 -33.81 3.88 -29.13
CA ASN A 661 -34.03 4.59 -27.87
C ASN A 661 -35.38 4.23 -27.23
N THR A 662 -35.85 3.00 -27.45
CA THR A 662 -37.11 2.49 -26.88
C THR A 662 -36.87 1.41 -25.85
N VAL A 663 -37.90 1.11 -25.07
CA VAL A 663 -37.95 -0.12 -24.26
C VAL A 663 -39.04 -1.01 -24.82
N LYS A 664 -38.71 -2.27 -25.10
CA LYS A 664 -39.64 -3.26 -25.62
C LYS A 664 -40.06 -4.21 -24.50
N LEU A 665 -41.34 -4.58 -24.51
CA LEU A 665 -41.91 -5.56 -23.59
C LEU A 665 -42.35 -6.77 -24.40
N TRP A 666 -41.80 -7.94 -24.09
CA TRP A 666 -42.16 -9.20 -24.72
C TRP A 666 -42.87 -10.10 -23.73
N ASN A 667 -43.79 -10.93 -24.22
CA ASN A 667 -44.24 -12.07 -23.42
C ASN A 667 -43.19 -13.18 -23.44
N ILE A 668 -43.33 -14.14 -22.53
CA ILE A 668 -42.47 -15.34 -22.47
C ILE A 668 -42.57 -16.27 -23.70
N LYS A 669 -43.42 -15.94 -24.69
CA LYS A 669 -43.49 -16.59 -26.01
C LYS A 669 -42.76 -15.80 -27.10
N GLY A 670 -42.01 -14.76 -26.75
CA GLY A 670 -41.18 -13.98 -27.67
C GLY A 670 -41.95 -12.98 -28.53
N GLN A 671 -43.24 -12.77 -28.25
CA GLN A 671 -44.05 -11.80 -28.97
C GLN A 671 -43.90 -10.43 -28.31
N ALA A 672 -43.51 -9.42 -29.08
CA ALA A 672 -43.49 -8.04 -28.62
C ALA A 672 -44.92 -7.56 -28.35
N ILE A 673 -45.22 -7.27 -27.08
CA ILE A 673 -46.52 -6.81 -26.61
C ILE A 673 -46.59 -5.28 -26.64
N LYS A 674 -45.49 -4.60 -26.30
CA LYS A 674 -45.43 -3.14 -26.21
C LYS A 674 -44.06 -2.59 -26.58
N ILE A 675 -44.06 -1.37 -27.11
CA ILE A 675 -42.87 -0.55 -27.37
C ILE A 675 -43.06 0.80 -26.67
N LEU A 676 -42.14 1.15 -25.78
CA LEU A 676 -42.13 2.40 -25.00
C LEU A 676 -41.25 3.41 -25.71
N LYS A 677 -41.88 4.38 -26.39
CA LYS A 677 -41.19 5.43 -27.14
C LYS A 677 -41.15 6.72 -26.32
N GLY A 678 -39.98 7.34 -26.20
CA GLY A 678 -39.85 8.66 -25.58
C GLY A 678 -38.48 9.05 -25.04
N HIS A 679 -37.50 8.14 -24.96
CA HIS A 679 -36.10 8.54 -24.77
C HIS A 679 -35.52 9.07 -26.09
N ASN A 680 -34.60 10.03 -25.97
CA ASN A 680 -33.89 10.62 -27.11
C ASN A 680 -32.49 10.03 -27.29
N ASP A 681 -32.06 9.18 -26.36
CA ASP A 681 -30.73 8.56 -26.31
C ASP A 681 -30.84 7.15 -25.70
N SER A 682 -29.75 6.40 -25.75
CA SER A 682 -29.67 5.00 -25.36
C SER A 682 -30.08 4.78 -23.91
N VAL A 683 -30.96 3.80 -23.69
CA VAL A 683 -31.41 3.42 -22.34
C VAL A 683 -30.45 2.39 -21.75
N TRP A 684 -29.78 2.78 -20.67
CA TRP A 684 -28.71 2.00 -20.04
C TRP A 684 -29.13 1.32 -18.74
N SER A 685 -30.34 1.51 -18.25
CA SER A 685 -30.80 0.74 -17.11
C SER A 685 -32.32 0.67 -17.05
N ILE A 686 -32.84 -0.45 -16.56
CA ILE A 686 -34.25 -0.69 -16.36
C ILE A 686 -34.48 -1.42 -15.04
N SER A 687 -35.52 -1.02 -14.31
CA SER A 687 -36.02 -1.74 -13.14
C SER A 687 -37.54 -1.79 -13.19
N CYS A 688 -38.07 -2.98 -12.99
CA CYS A 688 -39.51 -3.21 -12.85
C CYS A 688 -39.93 -2.90 -11.40
N SER A 689 -41.10 -2.27 -11.21
CA SER A 689 -41.62 -2.00 -9.85
C SER A 689 -42.19 -3.28 -9.21
N PRO A 690 -42.13 -3.43 -7.87
CA PRO A 690 -42.62 -4.64 -7.19
C PRO A 690 -44.12 -4.89 -7.34
N ASP A 691 -44.93 -3.85 -7.59
CA ASP A 691 -46.39 -3.95 -7.71
C ASP A 691 -46.88 -4.35 -9.12
N ASN A 692 -45.96 -4.57 -10.05
CA ASN A 692 -46.21 -4.93 -11.44
C ASN A 692 -46.98 -3.86 -12.25
N LYS A 693 -47.02 -2.61 -11.80
CA LYS A 693 -47.75 -1.54 -12.51
C LYS A 693 -46.84 -0.61 -13.28
N THR A 694 -45.61 -0.43 -12.82
CA THR A 694 -44.68 0.54 -13.39
C THR A 694 -43.29 -0.04 -13.65
N LEU A 695 -42.52 0.65 -14.48
CA LEU A 695 -41.08 0.42 -14.66
C LEU A 695 -40.36 1.77 -14.75
N VAL A 696 -39.09 1.77 -14.37
CA VAL A 696 -38.21 2.94 -14.42
C VAL A 696 -37.04 2.67 -15.36
N THR A 697 -36.67 3.67 -16.14
CA THR A 697 -35.58 3.62 -17.11
C THR A 697 -34.63 4.79 -16.91
N GLY A 698 -33.33 4.57 -17.12
CA GLY A 698 -32.30 5.62 -17.11
C GLY A 698 -31.50 5.59 -18.40
N ASP A 699 -31.19 6.77 -18.96
CA ASP A 699 -30.50 6.91 -20.25
C ASP A 699 -29.09 7.53 -20.17
N GLN A 700 -28.42 7.50 -21.31
CA GLN A 700 -27.08 8.05 -21.54
C GLN A 700 -26.98 9.56 -21.26
N GLU A 701 -28.08 10.28 -21.37
CA GLU A 701 -28.11 11.72 -21.12
C GLU A 701 -28.40 12.06 -19.66
N GLY A 702 -28.67 11.09 -18.79
CA GLY A 702 -28.96 11.36 -17.39
C GLY A 702 -30.44 11.56 -17.07
N VAL A 703 -31.33 11.24 -18.02
CA VAL A 703 -32.79 11.32 -17.88
C VAL A 703 -33.32 10.01 -17.32
N VAL A 704 -34.20 10.13 -16.34
CA VAL A 704 -34.96 9.01 -15.78
C VAL A 704 -36.42 9.16 -16.17
N LYS A 705 -37.02 8.07 -16.67
CA LYS A 705 -38.44 7.99 -17.00
C LYS A 705 -39.13 6.89 -16.22
N ILE A 706 -40.34 7.17 -15.76
CA ILE A 706 -41.22 6.21 -15.12
C ILE A 706 -42.38 5.96 -16.07
N TRP A 707 -42.66 4.69 -16.32
CA TRP A 707 -43.68 4.23 -17.25
C TRP A 707 -44.69 3.36 -16.53
N SER A 708 -45.93 3.39 -16.97
CA SER A 708 -46.88 2.32 -16.70
C SER A 708 -46.55 1.10 -17.57
N ILE A 709 -46.87 -0.09 -17.09
CA ILE A 709 -46.69 -1.34 -17.85
C ILE A 709 -47.50 -1.36 -19.15
N ASP A 710 -48.61 -0.60 -19.21
CA ASP A 710 -49.43 -0.39 -20.42
C ASP A 710 -48.74 0.49 -21.49
N GLY A 711 -47.64 1.12 -21.12
CA GLY A 711 -46.76 1.92 -21.96
C GLY A 711 -47.03 3.42 -22.00
N ARG A 712 -47.78 3.95 -21.03
CA ARG A 712 -47.89 5.41 -20.82
C ARG A 712 -46.69 5.90 -20.02
N GLU A 713 -46.06 6.98 -20.49
CA GLU A 713 -45.08 7.74 -19.71
C GLU A 713 -45.81 8.43 -18.54
N LEU A 714 -45.36 8.17 -17.31
CA LEU A 714 -45.95 8.74 -16.09
C LEU A 714 -45.15 9.94 -15.60
N LYS A 715 -43.82 9.87 -15.69
CA LYS A 715 -42.92 10.93 -15.24
C LYS A 715 -41.61 10.91 -16.02
N THR A 716 -41.07 12.11 -16.28
CA THR A 716 -39.71 12.32 -16.77
C THR A 716 -39.00 13.34 -15.87
N PHE A 717 -37.75 13.08 -15.51
CA PHE A 717 -36.90 14.05 -14.80
C PHE A 717 -35.42 13.83 -15.12
N LYS A 718 -34.62 14.90 -15.02
CA LYS A 718 -33.17 14.86 -15.25
C LYS A 718 -32.48 14.58 -13.91
N ALA A 719 -32.00 13.35 -13.70
CA ALA A 719 -31.38 12.93 -12.44
C ALA A 719 -29.92 13.38 -12.33
N SER A 720 -29.23 13.47 -13.48
CA SER A 720 -27.84 13.90 -13.57
C SER A 720 -27.55 14.63 -14.89
N LYS A 721 -26.42 15.34 -14.94
CA LYS A 721 -25.84 15.91 -16.17
C LYS A 721 -24.99 14.88 -16.93
N LYS A 722 -24.87 13.68 -16.39
CA LYS A 722 -24.12 12.54 -16.94
C LYS A 722 -25.05 11.33 -17.01
N SER A 723 -24.64 10.32 -17.76
CA SER A 723 -25.37 9.09 -17.99
C SER A 723 -25.81 8.38 -16.71
N ILE A 724 -26.99 7.77 -16.72
CA ILE A 724 -27.46 6.87 -15.66
C ILE A 724 -27.15 5.43 -16.06
N PHE A 725 -26.26 4.78 -15.32
CA PHE A 725 -25.84 3.39 -15.57
C PHE A 725 -26.66 2.38 -14.76
N GLY A 726 -27.22 2.80 -13.63
CA GLY A 726 -28.02 1.94 -12.75
C GLY A 726 -29.29 2.63 -12.27
N VAL A 727 -30.42 1.93 -12.34
CA VAL A 727 -31.68 2.30 -11.65
C VAL A 727 -32.21 1.10 -10.88
N SER A 728 -32.80 1.35 -9.70
CA SER A 728 -33.47 0.32 -8.91
C SER A 728 -34.66 0.91 -8.17
N PHE A 729 -35.80 0.21 -8.18
CA PHE A 729 -36.89 0.51 -7.24
C PHE A 729 -36.54 0.04 -5.83
N SER A 730 -37.07 0.75 -4.83
CA SER A 730 -37.14 0.24 -3.46
C SER A 730 -38.11 -0.95 -3.37
N PRO A 731 -37.95 -1.88 -2.41
CA PRO A 731 -38.84 -3.04 -2.28
C PRO A 731 -40.31 -2.70 -2.03
N ASP A 732 -40.59 -1.52 -1.46
CA ASP A 732 -41.95 -1.00 -1.27
C ASP A 732 -42.49 -0.22 -2.49
N GLY A 733 -41.67 -0.05 -3.53
CA GLY A 733 -42.01 0.65 -4.77
C GLY A 733 -42.12 2.17 -4.65
N LYS A 734 -41.78 2.79 -3.52
CA LYS A 734 -42.01 4.22 -3.27
C LYS A 734 -40.83 5.13 -3.62
N ALA A 735 -39.64 4.57 -3.77
CA ALA A 735 -38.42 5.30 -4.07
C ALA A 735 -37.65 4.64 -5.22
N ILE A 736 -36.81 5.45 -5.88
CA ILE A 736 -35.92 5.03 -6.95
C ILE A 736 -34.50 5.42 -6.56
N ALA A 737 -33.57 4.46 -6.62
CA ALA A 737 -32.14 4.71 -6.55
C ALA A 737 -31.56 4.83 -7.95
N THR A 738 -30.67 5.80 -8.15
CA THR A 738 -29.94 6.01 -9.42
C THR A 738 -28.44 6.02 -9.17
N ALA A 739 -27.68 5.43 -10.08
CA ALA A 739 -26.22 5.44 -10.15
C ALA A 739 -25.77 5.87 -11.55
N GLY A 740 -24.73 6.70 -11.65
CA GLY A 740 -24.33 7.25 -12.95
C GLY A 740 -22.90 7.76 -13.08
N GLY A 741 -22.65 8.35 -14.25
CA GLY A 741 -21.36 8.90 -14.67
C GLY A 741 -20.94 10.20 -13.95
N ASP A 742 -21.75 10.71 -13.04
CA ASP A 742 -21.38 11.78 -12.10
C ASP A 742 -20.75 11.25 -10.80
N ASN A 743 -20.57 9.92 -10.73
CA ASN A 743 -20.01 9.16 -9.62
C ASN A 743 -20.91 9.12 -8.38
N THR A 744 -22.19 9.51 -8.49
CA THR A 744 -23.11 9.59 -7.33
C THR A 744 -24.10 8.44 -7.27
N VAL A 745 -24.59 8.20 -6.06
CA VAL A 745 -25.79 7.41 -5.79
C VAL A 745 -26.84 8.35 -5.22
N LYS A 746 -28.02 8.40 -5.83
CA LYS A 746 -29.11 9.30 -5.40
C LYS A 746 -30.42 8.56 -5.23
N LEU A 747 -31.26 9.08 -4.34
CA LEU A 747 -32.63 8.63 -4.11
C LEU A 747 -33.62 9.67 -4.61
N TRP A 748 -34.70 9.16 -5.20
CA TRP A 748 -35.75 9.95 -5.81
C TRP A 748 -37.13 9.45 -5.39
N SER A 749 -38.08 10.37 -5.29
CA SER A 749 -39.50 10.03 -5.22
C SER A 749 -40.04 9.71 -6.61
N LEU A 750 -41.20 9.05 -6.67
CA LEU A 750 -41.90 8.79 -7.93
C LEU A 750 -42.33 10.08 -8.65
N ASP A 751 -42.44 11.19 -7.93
CA ASP A 751 -42.75 12.51 -8.51
C ASP A 751 -41.53 13.19 -9.17
N GLY A 752 -40.35 12.56 -9.10
CA GLY A 752 -39.09 13.06 -9.66
C GLY A 752 -38.36 14.07 -8.77
N GLN A 753 -38.68 14.12 -7.47
CA GLN A 753 -37.95 14.96 -6.51
C GLN A 753 -36.75 14.20 -5.97
N GLU A 754 -35.58 14.86 -5.91
CA GLU A 754 -34.40 14.30 -5.25
C GLU A 754 -34.68 14.24 -3.74
N LEU A 755 -34.81 13.03 -3.20
CA LEU A 755 -34.99 12.81 -1.77
C LEU A 755 -33.65 12.97 -1.05
N LYS A 756 -32.59 12.41 -1.63
CA LYS A 756 -31.25 12.46 -1.04
C LYS A 756 -30.14 12.12 -2.02
N ASN A 757 -28.99 12.77 -1.87
CA ASN A 757 -27.73 12.26 -2.39
C ASN A 757 -27.10 11.32 -1.35
N ILE A 758 -27.09 10.02 -1.65
CA ILE A 758 -26.69 8.96 -0.71
C ILE A 758 -25.18 8.92 -0.53
N GLY A 759 -24.43 9.20 -1.58
CA GLY A 759 -22.99 9.11 -1.54
C GLY A 759 -22.33 9.24 -2.89
N ARG A 760 -20.99 9.18 -2.87
CA ARG A 760 -20.14 9.34 -4.05
C ARG A 760 -19.00 8.32 -4.09
N HIS A 761 -18.68 7.87 -5.29
CA HIS A 761 -17.52 7.07 -5.63
C HIS A 761 -16.38 7.90 -6.25
N GLU A 762 -15.19 7.32 -6.33
CA GLU A 762 -14.03 7.98 -6.93
C GLU A 762 -14.11 7.99 -8.47
N ASN A 763 -14.94 7.12 -9.04
CA ASN A 763 -15.20 7.00 -10.47
C ASN A 763 -16.68 6.64 -10.71
N TYR A 764 -17.07 6.42 -11.96
CA TYR A 764 -18.45 6.14 -12.36
C TYR A 764 -19.07 4.99 -11.56
N VAL A 765 -20.37 5.12 -11.23
CA VAL A 765 -21.12 4.07 -10.55
C VAL A 765 -21.92 3.30 -11.59
N ASN A 766 -21.54 2.04 -11.83
CA ASN A 766 -22.09 1.22 -12.90
C ASN A 766 -23.44 0.58 -12.55
N SER A 767 -23.69 0.32 -11.27
CA SER A 767 -24.90 -0.37 -10.82
C SER A 767 -25.29 0.03 -9.39
N VAL A 768 -26.58 -0.06 -9.10
CA VAL A 768 -27.18 0.19 -7.80
C VAL A 768 -28.29 -0.83 -7.53
N SER A 769 -28.43 -1.29 -6.29
CA SER A 769 -29.49 -2.21 -5.88
C SER A 769 -29.87 -1.99 -4.42
N PHE A 770 -31.15 -2.18 -4.09
CA PHE A 770 -31.64 -2.16 -2.70
C PHE A 770 -31.50 -3.54 -2.06
N SER A 771 -31.27 -3.56 -0.74
CA SER A 771 -31.53 -4.73 0.09
C SER A 771 -33.03 -5.04 0.15
N SER A 772 -33.40 -6.29 0.45
CA SER A 772 -34.80 -6.73 0.48
C SER A 772 -35.65 -6.03 1.55
N ASP A 773 -35.02 -5.49 2.61
CA ASP A 773 -35.68 -4.68 3.64
C ASP A 773 -35.80 -3.18 3.27
N GLY A 774 -35.17 -2.76 2.17
CA GLY A 774 -35.17 -1.37 1.69
C GLY A 774 -34.31 -0.40 2.49
N GLN A 775 -33.59 -0.86 3.51
CA GLN A 775 -32.82 0.01 4.42
C GLN A 775 -31.39 0.28 3.93
N THR A 776 -30.87 -0.57 3.05
CA THR A 776 -29.50 -0.52 2.55
C THR A 776 -29.48 -0.48 1.04
N ILE A 777 -28.52 0.25 0.49
CA ILE A 777 -28.22 0.30 -0.94
C ILE A 777 -26.81 -0.23 -1.16
N VAL A 778 -26.63 -1.09 -2.16
CA VAL A 778 -25.32 -1.49 -2.66
C VAL A 778 -25.05 -0.81 -3.99
N SER A 779 -23.82 -0.31 -4.18
CA SER A 779 -23.38 0.27 -5.43
C SER A 779 -22.04 -0.31 -5.89
N ALA A 780 -21.92 -0.55 -7.20
CA ALA A 780 -20.71 -1.06 -7.85
C ALA A 780 -20.11 0.02 -8.76
N SER A 781 -18.79 0.20 -8.73
CA SER A 781 -18.14 1.30 -9.42
C SER A 781 -16.90 0.90 -10.22
N ALA A 782 -16.61 1.72 -11.23
CA ALA A 782 -15.36 1.72 -11.97
C ALA A 782 -14.13 2.04 -11.09
N ASP A 783 -14.33 2.52 -9.87
CA ASP A 783 -13.26 2.70 -8.87
C ASP A 783 -12.76 1.39 -8.23
N LYS A 784 -13.24 0.24 -8.75
CA LYS A 784 -12.88 -1.12 -8.31
C LYS A 784 -13.47 -1.50 -6.96
N THR A 785 -14.44 -0.74 -6.45
CA THR A 785 -15.05 -0.97 -5.14
C THR A 785 -16.55 -1.20 -5.22
N VAL A 786 -17.05 -1.89 -4.20
CA VAL A 786 -18.48 -1.98 -3.91
C VAL A 786 -18.71 -1.24 -2.60
N LYS A 787 -19.70 -0.36 -2.54
CA LYS A 787 -20.06 0.36 -1.31
C LYS A 787 -21.47 0.02 -0.88
N LEU A 788 -21.68 -0.01 0.43
CA LEU A 788 -22.97 -0.15 1.08
C LEU A 788 -23.31 1.17 1.76
N TRP A 789 -24.55 1.59 1.58
CA TRP A 789 -25.06 2.85 2.11
C TRP A 789 -26.34 2.59 2.88
N SER A 790 -26.51 3.28 4.01
CA SER A 790 -27.85 3.39 4.58
C SER A 790 -28.71 4.30 3.71
N ILE A 791 -30.03 4.14 3.80
CA ILE A 791 -30.99 5.04 3.17
C ILE A 791 -30.81 6.51 3.59
N ASP A 792 -30.23 6.74 4.77
CA ASP A 792 -29.92 8.08 5.29
C ASP A 792 -28.64 8.70 4.71
N GLY A 793 -27.89 7.99 3.86
CA GLY A 793 -26.66 8.47 3.22
C GLY A 793 -25.38 8.22 4.02
N LYS A 794 -25.39 7.33 5.01
CA LYS A 794 -24.17 6.90 5.71
C LYS A 794 -23.51 5.78 4.93
N GLU A 795 -22.23 5.93 4.61
CA GLU A 795 -21.40 4.81 4.11
C GLU A 795 -21.27 3.76 5.22
N LEU A 796 -21.89 2.60 5.04
CA LEU A 796 -21.86 1.50 6.01
C LEU A 796 -20.58 0.67 5.83
N LYS A 797 -20.22 0.36 4.58
CA LYS A 797 -19.03 -0.44 4.24
C LYS A 797 -18.48 -0.08 2.86
N LYS A 798 -17.15 -0.14 2.73
CA LYS A 798 -16.42 -0.15 1.45
C LYS A 798 -15.73 -1.51 1.28
N LEU A 799 -16.12 -2.25 0.26
CA LEU A 799 -15.57 -3.56 -0.10
C LEU A 799 -14.50 -3.34 -1.19
N LYS A 800 -13.26 -3.69 -0.85
CA LYS A 800 -12.09 -3.62 -1.72
C LYS A 800 -11.58 -5.03 -1.98
N GLY A 801 -11.11 -5.30 -3.20
CA GLY A 801 -10.52 -6.59 -3.56
C GLY A 801 -10.62 -6.95 -5.04
N HIS A 802 -11.48 -6.26 -5.82
CA HIS A 802 -11.45 -6.35 -7.28
C HIS A 802 -10.26 -5.57 -7.86
N ASN A 803 -9.70 -6.08 -8.96
CA ASN A 803 -8.53 -5.48 -9.62
C ASN A 803 -8.92 -4.54 -10.78
N HIS A 804 -10.17 -4.61 -11.23
CA HIS A 804 -10.73 -3.79 -12.31
C HIS A 804 -12.14 -3.28 -11.95
N SER A 805 -12.75 -2.50 -12.85
CA SER A 805 -14.12 -1.98 -12.75
C SER A 805 -15.11 -3.05 -12.29
N VAL A 806 -15.99 -2.70 -11.35
CA VAL A 806 -17.10 -3.57 -10.91
C VAL A 806 -18.36 -3.13 -11.64
N PHE A 807 -18.92 -4.00 -12.47
CA PHE A 807 -20.06 -3.67 -13.32
C PHE A 807 -21.41 -3.83 -12.61
N SER A 808 -21.52 -4.83 -11.73
CA SER A 808 -22.78 -5.18 -11.08
C SER A 808 -22.55 -5.64 -9.65
N ALA A 809 -23.46 -5.29 -8.76
CA ALA A 809 -23.54 -5.85 -7.42
C ALA A 809 -24.99 -6.11 -7.02
N SER A 810 -25.23 -7.21 -6.31
CA SER A 810 -26.57 -7.67 -5.92
C SER A 810 -26.54 -8.25 -4.51
N PHE A 811 -27.63 -8.07 -3.76
CA PHE A 811 -27.82 -8.68 -2.45
C PHE A 811 -28.41 -10.09 -2.57
N SER A 812 -28.00 -10.99 -1.67
CA SER A 812 -28.78 -12.19 -1.37
C SER A 812 -30.14 -11.80 -0.79
N HIS A 813 -31.12 -12.68 -0.92
CA HIS A 813 -32.48 -12.44 -0.43
C HIS A 813 -32.54 -12.11 1.07
N ASP A 814 -31.63 -12.67 1.87
CA ASP A 814 -31.54 -12.40 3.31
C ASP A 814 -30.69 -11.17 3.67
N GLY A 815 -30.13 -10.48 2.67
CA GLY A 815 -29.29 -9.29 2.82
C GLY A 815 -27.95 -9.54 3.50
N LYS A 816 -27.51 -10.79 3.68
CA LYS A 816 -26.25 -11.10 4.39
C LYS A 816 -25.04 -11.23 3.47
N ILE A 817 -25.27 -11.56 2.21
CA ILE A 817 -24.23 -11.77 1.20
C ILE A 817 -24.43 -10.75 0.08
N ILE A 818 -23.33 -10.20 -0.41
CA ILE A 818 -23.31 -9.46 -1.68
C ILE A 818 -22.53 -10.28 -2.70
N ALA A 819 -23.02 -10.31 -3.92
CA ALA A 819 -22.25 -10.77 -5.07
C ALA A 819 -21.86 -9.57 -5.93
N SER A 820 -20.63 -9.53 -6.42
CA SER A 820 -20.17 -8.48 -7.33
C SER A 820 -19.43 -9.04 -8.54
N ALA A 821 -19.76 -8.55 -9.73
CA ALA A 821 -19.19 -8.96 -11.00
C ALA A 821 -18.27 -7.87 -11.57
N SER A 822 -17.11 -8.27 -12.08
CA SER A 822 -16.06 -7.34 -12.49
C SER A 822 -15.39 -7.71 -13.81
N ALA A 823 -14.78 -6.69 -14.41
CA ALA A 823 -13.83 -6.81 -15.51
C ALA A 823 -12.52 -7.53 -15.15
N ASP A 824 -12.30 -7.94 -13.90
CA ASP A 824 -11.19 -8.82 -13.52
C ASP A 824 -11.49 -10.31 -13.73
N ASN A 825 -12.57 -10.62 -14.46
CA ASN A 825 -13.04 -11.97 -14.81
C ASN A 825 -13.47 -12.79 -13.60
N THR A 826 -13.85 -12.14 -12.49
CA THR A 826 -14.31 -12.82 -11.27
C THR A 826 -15.67 -12.33 -10.81
N VAL A 827 -16.37 -13.19 -10.08
CA VAL A 827 -17.46 -12.78 -9.19
C VAL A 827 -17.03 -13.04 -7.76
N LYS A 828 -17.11 -12.02 -6.90
CA LYS A 828 -16.77 -12.14 -5.48
C LYS A 828 -18.03 -12.17 -4.64
N LEU A 829 -18.06 -13.07 -3.65
CA LEU A 829 -19.12 -13.13 -2.64
C LEU A 829 -18.59 -12.56 -1.33
N TRP A 830 -19.31 -11.58 -0.77
CA TRP A 830 -18.90 -10.83 0.41
C TRP A 830 -19.88 -11.06 1.55
N SER A 831 -19.35 -11.28 2.77
CA SER A 831 -20.17 -11.31 3.98
C SER A 831 -20.27 -9.91 4.59
N ILE A 832 -21.49 -9.50 4.92
CA ILE A 832 -21.76 -8.20 5.57
C ILE A 832 -21.60 -8.29 7.10
N ASN A 833 -21.42 -9.48 7.67
CA ASN A 833 -21.29 -9.68 9.11
C ASN A 833 -20.01 -10.47 9.46
N ASN A 834 -18.88 -9.78 9.67
CA ASN A 834 -17.76 -10.42 10.37
C ASN A 834 -17.95 -10.21 11.88
N GLN A 835 -18.16 -11.30 12.63
CA GLN A 835 -18.74 -11.25 13.99
C GLN A 835 -17.76 -10.89 15.12
N GLU A 836 -16.45 -10.72 14.88
CA GLU A 836 -15.45 -10.78 15.96
C GLU A 836 -14.82 -9.47 16.40
N LEU A 837 -14.73 -8.47 15.51
CA LEU A 837 -14.37 -7.11 15.90
C LEU A 837 -15.59 -6.24 15.68
N LYS A 838 -16.19 -5.79 16.78
CA LYS A 838 -17.28 -4.83 16.68
C LYS A 838 -16.77 -3.44 17.00
N THR A 839 -16.78 -2.59 15.98
CA THR A 839 -16.39 -1.20 16.08
C THR A 839 -17.64 -0.35 16.30
N PHE A 840 -17.63 0.48 17.34
CA PHE A 840 -18.67 1.47 17.58
C PHE A 840 -18.15 2.83 17.14
N SER A 841 -18.72 3.34 16.05
CA SER A 841 -18.36 4.65 15.50
C SER A 841 -19.42 5.68 15.88
N GLY A 842 -19.00 6.83 16.40
CA GLY A 842 -19.90 7.94 16.72
C GLY A 842 -19.30 9.04 17.60
N HIS A 843 -18.13 8.83 18.19
CA HIS A 843 -17.30 9.91 18.73
C HIS A 843 -16.54 10.61 17.59
N ASN A 844 -16.24 11.89 17.77
CA ASN A 844 -15.62 12.75 16.75
C ASN A 844 -14.16 13.11 17.06
N ASP A 845 -13.61 12.61 18.15
CA ASP A 845 -12.26 12.92 18.65
C ASP A 845 -11.74 11.76 19.51
N SER A 846 -10.47 11.85 19.95
CA SER A 846 -9.77 10.87 20.77
C SER A 846 -10.54 10.46 22.03
N LEU A 847 -10.52 9.16 22.34
CA LEU A 847 -11.17 8.59 23.52
C LEU A 847 -10.16 8.17 24.58
N TRP A 848 -10.38 8.62 25.81
CA TRP A 848 -9.48 8.37 26.94
C TRP A 848 -10.05 7.35 27.94
N ALA A 849 -11.35 7.09 27.87
CA ALA A 849 -12.06 6.34 28.88
C ALA A 849 -13.05 5.35 28.26
N VAL A 850 -13.01 4.10 28.75
CA VAL A 850 -13.99 3.07 28.43
C VAL A 850 -14.22 2.17 29.64
N ASN A 851 -15.48 1.85 29.94
CA ASN A 851 -15.80 0.84 30.95
C ASN A 851 -17.09 0.10 30.64
N PHE A 852 -17.11 -1.19 30.98
CA PHE A 852 -18.36 -1.94 31.10
C PHE A 852 -19.14 -1.50 32.34
N ASN A 853 -20.45 -1.53 32.24
CA ASN A 853 -21.29 -1.50 33.42
C ASN A 853 -21.23 -2.86 34.16
N PRO A 854 -21.60 -2.91 35.46
CA PRO A 854 -21.46 -4.12 36.28
C PRO A 854 -22.24 -5.34 35.79
N ASP A 855 -23.32 -5.16 35.01
CA ASP A 855 -24.07 -6.28 34.41
C ASP A 855 -23.54 -6.72 33.03
N GLY A 856 -22.56 -6.01 32.48
CA GLY A 856 -21.88 -6.33 31.23
C GLY A 856 -22.68 -6.01 29.96
N LYS A 857 -23.87 -5.40 30.04
CA LYS A 857 -24.73 -5.15 28.88
C LYS A 857 -24.48 -3.80 28.19
N ILE A 858 -23.87 -2.85 28.91
CA ILE A 858 -23.64 -1.49 28.46
C ILE A 858 -22.15 -1.17 28.55
N ILE A 859 -21.63 -0.50 27.53
CA ILE A 859 -20.30 0.10 27.54
C ILE A 859 -20.49 1.62 27.58
N ALA A 860 -19.74 2.31 28.45
CA ALA A 860 -19.63 3.75 28.43
C ALA A 860 -18.25 4.16 27.91
N SER A 861 -18.22 5.18 27.06
CA SER A 861 -16.98 5.77 26.55
C SER A 861 -17.02 7.30 26.61
N ALA A 862 -15.86 7.92 26.81
CA ALA A 862 -15.70 9.37 26.83
C ALA A 862 -14.28 9.80 26.47
N GLY A 863 -14.12 11.05 26.04
CA GLY A 863 -12.80 11.60 25.71
C GLY A 863 -12.81 13.08 25.38
N ASP A 864 -12.08 13.44 24.32
CA ASP A 864 -11.87 14.82 23.86
C ASP A 864 -13.06 15.43 23.15
N ASP A 865 -13.98 14.60 22.66
CA ASP A 865 -15.18 15.07 21.98
C ASP A 865 -16.23 15.66 22.94
N LYS A 866 -15.92 15.69 24.25
CA LYS A 866 -16.78 16.24 25.30
C LYS A 866 -18.16 15.60 25.22
N THR A 867 -18.22 14.28 25.09
CA THR A 867 -19.44 13.48 25.25
C THR A 867 -19.17 12.23 26.06
N ILE A 868 -20.20 11.74 26.75
CA ILE A 868 -20.25 10.37 27.28
C ILE A 868 -21.25 9.64 26.39
N LYS A 869 -20.83 8.56 25.76
CA LYS A 869 -21.73 7.71 24.97
C LYS A 869 -21.92 6.38 25.67
N LEU A 870 -23.17 5.94 25.67
CA LEU A 870 -23.57 4.63 26.15
C LEU A 870 -23.90 3.76 24.95
N TRP A 871 -23.34 2.56 24.93
CA TRP A 871 -23.46 1.60 23.85
C TRP A 871 -24.02 0.30 24.37
N SER A 872 -24.90 -0.32 23.60
CA SER A 872 -25.19 -1.73 23.74
C SER A 872 -24.09 -2.57 23.08
N LEU A 873 -23.97 -3.84 23.47
CA LEU A 873 -22.95 -4.74 22.90
C LEU A 873 -23.15 -5.02 21.41
N ASP A 874 -24.33 -4.73 20.86
CA ASP A 874 -24.60 -4.79 19.43
C ASP A 874 -24.21 -3.49 18.70
N GLY A 875 -23.53 -2.57 19.36
CA GLY A 875 -22.96 -1.36 18.77
C GLY A 875 -23.95 -0.25 18.48
N GLN A 876 -25.18 -0.36 18.97
CA GLN A 876 -26.11 0.76 18.94
C GLN A 876 -25.74 1.77 20.03
N GLN A 877 -25.76 3.04 19.68
CA GLN A 877 -25.63 4.13 20.65
C GLN A 877 -26.97 4.28 21.39
N LEU A 878 -27.02 3.85 22.64
CA LEU A 878 -28.20 3.95 23.50
C LEU A 878 -28.46 5.40 23.94
N LYS A 879 -27.38 6.13 24.24
CA LYS A 879 -27.46 7.52 24.72
C LYS A 879 -26.17 8.26 24.43
N SER A 880 -26.30 9.56 24.15
CA SER A 880 -25.19 10.52 24.15
C SER A 880 -25.52 11.58 25.20
N ILE A 881 -24.63 11.75 26.18
CA ILE A 881 -24.72 12.76 27.23
C ILE A 881 -23.75 13.87 26.81
N SER A 882 -24.32 15.04 26.51
CA SER A 882 -23.61 16.23 26.05
C SER A 882 -23.97 17.41 26.95
N PRO A 883 -23.13 18.46 27.05
CA PRO A 883 -23.38 19.55 27.95
C PRO A 883 -24.50 20.43 27.39
N ASN A 884 -25.51 20.74 28.21
CA ASN A 884 -26.40 21.87 27.95
C ASN A 884 -25.61 23.17 28.11
N SER A 885 -26.06 24.25 27.46
CA SER A 885 -25.39 25.56 27.29
C SER A 885 -24.81 26.23 28.54
N ASN A 886 -25.12 25.75 29.75
CA ASN A 886 -24.69 26.31 31.03
C ASN A 886 -23.63 25.48 31.78
N LEU A 887 -23.17 24.37 31.20
CA LEU A 887 -22.06 23.57 31.73
C LEU A 887 -20.87 23.71 30.78
N VAL A 888 -19.82 24.40 31.22
CA VAL A 888 -18.52 24.29 30.55
C VAL A 888 -18.09 22.82 30.69
N TRP A 889 -17.73 22.20 29.57
CA TRP A 889 -17.19 20.84 29.55
C TRP A 889 -15.95 20.76 28.68
N ASN A 890 -14.96 20.05 29.18
CA ASN A 890 -13.69 19.76 28.53
C ASN A 890 -13.33 18.28 28.74
N ARG A 891 -12.24 17.82 28.12
CA ARG A 891 -11.69 16.45 28.13
C ARG A 891 -12.06 15.62 29.38
N VAL A 892 -12.63 14.44 29.14
CA VAL A 892 -12.87 13.41 30.17
C VAL A 892 -11.69 12.45 30.15
N TRP A 893 -10.93 12.37 31.24
CA TRP A 893 -9.74 11.50 31.35
C TRP A 893 -10.09 10.07 31.73
N ASN A 894 -11.06 9.88 32.62
CA ASN A 894 -11.55 8.57 33.00
C ASN A 894 -13.04 8.61 33.37
N LEU A 895 -13.70 7.46 33.31
CA LEU A 895 -15.07 7.26 33.74
C LEU A 895 -15.21 5.92 34.45
N ASN A 896 -16.10 5.84 35.45
CA ASN A 896 -16.35 4.60 36.17
C ASN A 896 -17.83 4.48 36.54
N PHE A 897 -18.36 3.26 36.51
CA PHE A 897 -19.71 2.98 36.96
C PHE A 897 -19.75 2.82 38.48
N SER A 898 -20.85 3.24 39.10
CA SER A 898 -21.18 2.82 40.47
C SER A 898 -21.39 1.30 40.51
N PRO A 899 -21.19 0.65 41.67
CA PRO A 899 -21.37 -0.81 41.79
C PRO A 899 -22.77 -1.32 41.40
N ASN A 900 -23.80 -0.48 41.52
CA ASN A 900 -25.16 -0.80 41.09
C ASN A 900 -25.43 -0.52 39.59
N GLY A 901 -24.46 0.01 38.87
CA GLY A 901 -24.53 0.30 37.43
C GLY A 901 -25.39 1.49 37.02
N GLN A 902 -26.01 2.21 37.95
CA GLN A 902 -26.99 3.27 37.64
C GLN A 902 -26.37 4.67 37.49
N ILE A 903 -25.15 4.87 38.01
CA ILE A 903 -24.46 6.15 38.04
C ILE A 903 -23.10 6.01 37.37
N ILE A 904 -22.69 7.03 36.62
CA ILE A 904 -21.34 7.16 36.07
C ILE A 904 -20.67 8.34 36.74
N ALA A 905 -19.47 8.12 37.27
CA ALA A 905 -18.56 9.19 37.66
C ALA A 905 -17.60 9.50 36.52
N THR A 906 -17.29 10.77 36.29
CA THR A 906 -16.26 11.21 35.33
C THR A 906 -15.20 12.08 35.97
N ALA A 907 -13.93 11.81 35.64
CA ALA A 907 -12.77 12.61 35.97
C ALA A 907 -12.47 13.57 34.81
N ASN A 908 -12.39 14.87 35.08
CA ASN A 908 -12.35 15.90 34.04
C ASN A 908 -11.12 16.80 34.17
N SER A 909 -10.68 17.36 33.03
CA SER A 909 -9.64 18.41 32.97
C SER A 909 -10.05 19.70 33.69
N GLU A 910 -11.34 19.88 33.97
CA GLU A 910 -11.88 21.02 34.72
C GLU A 910 -11.66 20.94 36.23
N LYS A 911 -10.78 20.04 36.69
CA LYS A 911 -10.46 19.89 38.12
C LYS A 911 -11.64 19.39 38.97
N THR A 912 -12.67 18.83 38.31
CA THR A 912 -13.91 18.38 38.93
C THR A 912 -14.20 16.91 38.63
N ILE A 913 -14.97 16.30 39.52
CA ILE A 913 -15.63 15.01 39.29
C ILE A 913 -17.10 15.29 39.07
N LYS A 914 -17.73 14.65 38.08
CA LYS A 914 -19.16 14.80 37.80
C LYS A 914 -19.84 13.44 37.91
N LEU A 915 -21.01 13.39 38.55
CA LEU A 915 -21.87 12.21 38.63
C LEU A 915 -23.06 12.36 37.69
N TRP A 916 -23.33 11.30 36.96
CA TRP A 916 -24.36 11.24 35.94
C TRP A 916 -25.24 10.03 36.15
N HIS A 917 -26.54 10.22 36.12
CA HIS A 917 -27.45 9.10 35.95
C HIS A 917 -27.45 8.68 34.46
N LEU A 918 -27.73 7.41 34.16
CA LEU A 918 -27.70 6.89 32.77
C LEU A 918 -28.68 7.61 31.82
N ASN A 919 -29.71 8.27 32.34
CA ASN A 919 -30.63 9.09 31.53
C ASN A 919 -30.00 10.41 31.02
N GLY A 920 -28.77 10.75 31.46
CA GLY A 920 -28.05 11.97 31.11
C GLY A 920 -28.17 13.10 32.13
N GLN A 921 -28.90 12.89 33.24
CA GLN A 921 -29.01 13.88 34.30
C GLN A 921 -27.72 13.98 35.10
N ASN A 922 -27.17 15.20 35.21
CA ASN A 922 -26.10 15.48 36.16
C ASN A 922 -26.67 15.44 37.59
N LEU A 923 -26.14 14.54 38.42
CA LEU A 923 -26.57 14.39 39.81
C LEU A 923 -25.75 15.27 40.75
N ARG A 924 -24.45 15.41 40.49
CA ARG A 924 -23.53 16.10 41.39
C ARG A 924 -22.24 16.52 40.70
N ILE A 925 -21.65 17.61 41.18
CA ILE A 925 -20.31 18.07 40.84
C ILE A 925 -19.49 18.18 42.12
N PHE A 926 -18.28 17.61 42.11
CA PHE A 926 -17.33 17.64 43.21
C PHE A 926 -16.23 18.65 42.86
N THR A 927 -16.09 19.67 43.67
CA THR A 927 -15.10 20.73 43.52
C THR A 927 -14.12 20.68 44.70
N GLY A 928 -12.83 20.86 44.45
CA GLY A 928 -11.81 20.89 45.51
C GLY A 928 -10.39 20.53 45.09
N HIS A 929 -10.22 19.85 43.94
CA HIS A 929 -8.90 19.69 43.33
C HIS A 929 -8.40 21.00 42.72
N LYS A 930 -7.07 21.21 42.71
CA LYS A 930 -6.44 22.45 42.21
C LYS A 930 -5.94 22.33 40.77
N ASP A 931 -5.90 21.12 40.24
CA ASP A 931 -5.47 20.77 38.90
C ASP A 931 -6.37 19.62 38.36
N GLU A 932 -6.13 19.18 37.14
CA GLU A 932 -6.93 18.17 36.45
C GLU A 932 -7.13 16.90 37.28
N VAL A 933 -8.33 16.32 37.22
CA VAL A 933 -8.62 15.00 37.82
C VAL A 933 -8.45 13.95 36.73
N ILE A 934 -7.56 12.99 36.97
CA ILE A 934 -7.10 12.05 35.95
C ILE A 934 -7.73 10.67 36.12
N ASP A 935 -8.04 10.29 37.36
CA ASP A 935 -8.58 8.98 37.65
C ASP A 935 -9.53 9.00 38.85
N ILE A 936 -10.45 8.04 38.88
CA ILE A 936 -11.52 7.91 39.86
C ILE A 936 -11.90 6.45 40.08
N SER A 937 -12.23 6.12 41.33
CA SER A 937 -12.68 4.79 41.71
C SER A 937 -13.78 4.86 42.76
N PHE A 938 -14.84 4.08 42.59
CA PHE A 938 -15.89 3.89 43.59
C PHE A 938 -15.45 2.88 44.64
N SER A 939 -15.89 3.06 45.88
CA SER A 939 -15.85 1.98 46.86
C SER A 939 -16.87 0.89 46.49
N SER A 940 -16.65 -0.34 46.93
CA SER A 940 -17.50 -1.48 46.60
C SER A 940 -18.96 -1.34 47.08
N ASN A 941 -19.22 -0.50 48.08
CA ASN A 941 -20.57 -0.16 48.54
C ASN A 941 -21.20 1.05 47.83
N GLY A 942 -20.45 1.74 46.95
CA GLY A 942 -20.91 2.90 46.17
C GLY A 942 -21.16 4.18 46.98
N GLN A 943 -20.87 4.19 48.29
CA GLN A 943 -21.13 5.34 49.17
C GLN A 943 -20.02 6.39 49.13
N THR A 944 -18.83 5.99 48.68
CA THR A 944 -17.65 6.87 48.61
C THR A 944 -16.94 6.74 47.26
N LEU A 945 -16.19 7.79 46.94
CA LEU A 945 -15.37 7.92 45.73
C LEU A 945 -13.97 8.34 46.13
N VAL A 946 -12.98 7.84 45.42
CA VAL A 946 -11.61 8.33 45.51
C VAL A 946 -11.18 8.88 44.16
N SER A 947 -10.42 9.97 44.16
CA SER A 947 -9.94 10.64 42.95
C SER A 947 -8.45 10.96 43.02
N ALA A 948 -7.78 10.86 41.88
CA ALA A 948 -6.39 11.26 41.68
C ALA A 948 -6.30 12.52 40.81
N SER A 949 -5.39 13.42 41.17
CA SER A 949 -5.19 14.67 40.44
C SER A 949 -3.73 15.01 40.22
N TYR A 950 -3.48 15.78 39.16
CA TYR A 950 -2.22 16.45 38.90
C TYR A 950 -1.83 17.50 39.95
N ASP A 951 -2.73 17.86 40.87
CA ASP A 951 -2.37 18.69 42.03
C ASP A 951 -1.53 17.95 43.09
N GLY A 952 -1.24 16.67 42.85
CA GLY A 952 -0.43 15.81 43.72
C GLY A 952 -1.19 15.26 44.92
N THR A 953 -2.52 15.32 44.89
CA THR A 953 -3.38 14.80 45.95
C THR A 953 -4.27 13.66 45.46
N VAL A 954 -4.53 12.74 46.38
CA VAL A 954 -5.69 11.86 46.29
C VAL A 954 -6.75 12.43 47.22
N LYS A 955 -8.04 12.40 46.83
CA LYS A 955 -9.14 12.83 47.69
C LYS A 955 -10.19 11.74 47.82
N LEU A 956 -10.68 11.56 49.04
CA LEU A 956 -11.82 10.69 49.37
C LEU A 956 -13.06 11.55 49.58
N TRP A 957 -14.14 11.17 48.94
CA TRP A 957 -15.40 11.89 48.91
C TRP A 957 -16.54 10.99 49.35
N ALA A 958 -17.52 11.55 50.05
CA ALA A 958 -18.83 10.93 50.18
C ALA A 958 -19.64 11.21 48.90
N ILE A 959 -20.49 10.27 48.50
CA ILE A 959 -21.29 10.39 47.26
C ILE A 959 -22.17 11.65 47.21
N ASN A 960 -22.47 12.25 48.36
CA ASN A 960 -23.22 13.49 48.49
C ASN A 960 -22.42 14.77 48.11
N GLY A 961 -21.14 14.64 47.74
CA GLY A 961 -20.27 15.75 47.34
C GLY A 961 -19.32 16.24 48.44
N ARG A 962 -19.44 15.73 49.68
CA ARG A 962 -18.57 16.15 50.78
C ARG A 962 -17.18 15.54 50.66
N GLU A 963 -16.14 16.35 50.68
CA GLU A 963 -14.77 15.88 50.85
C GLU A 963 -14.60 15.29 52.27
N LEU A 964 -14.22 14.02 52.37
CA LEU A 964 -13.95 13.33 53.63
C LEU A 964 -12.48 13.44 54.01
N ARG A 965 -11.57 13.29 53.03
CA ARG A 965 -10.13 13.28 53.27
C ARG A 965 -9.33 13.72 52.06
N THR A 966 -8.18 14.34 52.31
CA THR A 966 -7.13 14.59 51.32
C THR A 966 -5.86 13.84 51.75
N PHE A 967 -5.33 13.00 50.87
CA PHE A 967 -4.04 12.31 51.04
C PHE A 967 -2.96 13.07 50.27
N ARG A 968 -1.91 13.52 50.95
CA ARG A 968 -0.81 14.28 50.36
C ARG A 968 0.46 13.45 50.34
N ALA A 969 1.02 13.24 49.15
CA ALA A 969 2.18 12.38 48.97
C ALA A 969 3.52 13.14 48.91
N ASN A 970 3.51 14.47 48.74
CA ASN A 970 4.70 15.31 48.50
C ASN A 970 5.57 14.82 47.32
N ALA A 971 5.00 14.06 46.38
CA ALA A 971 5.67 13.23 45.38
C ALA A 971 5.37 13.64 43.92
N GLY A 972 4.89 14.86 43.70
CA GLY A 972 4.43 15.32 42.39
C GLY A 972 3.02 14.82 42.04
N LYS A 973 2.71 14.79 40.73
CA LYS A 973 1.37 14.50 40.19
C LYS A 973 0.92 13.05 40.46
N VAL A 974 -0.36 12.85 40.76
CA VAL A 974 -0.97 11.51 40.90
C VAL A 974 -1.72 11.16 39.60
N ARG A 975 -1.45 9.98 39.03
CA ARG A 975 -1.97 9.55 37.72
C ARG A 975 -3.09 8.53 37.78
N SER A 976 -3.09 7.67 38.78
CA SER A 976 -4.10 6.63 38.94
C SER A 976 -4.38 6.35 40.42
N VAL A 977 -5.61 5.94 40.69
CA VAL A 977 -6.07 5.55 42.02
C VAL A 977 -7.11 4.44 41.95
N ASN A 978 -7.03 3.50 42.89
CA ASN A 978 -7.96 2.38 42.95
C ASN A 978 -8.28 2.00 44.41
N PHE A 979 -9.55 1.69 44.68
CA PHE A 979 -9.94 1.04 45.94
C PHE A 979 -9.61 -0.45 45.90
N SER A 980 -9.20 -1.01 47.04
CA SER A 980 -9.24 -2.45 47.22
C SER A 980 -10.68 -2.96 47.11
N PRO A 981 -10.92 -4.16 46.56
CA PRO A 981 -12.27 -4.76 46.49
C PRO A 981 -13.03 -4.77 47.82
N ASN A 982 -12.34 -4.93 48.95
CA ASN A 982 -12.94 -4.85 50.30
C ASN A 982 -13.24 -3.41 50.79
N GLY A 983 -12.86 -2.38 50.03
CA GLY A 983 -13.13 -0.96 50.31
C GLY A 983 -12.31 -0.32 51.43
N GLN A 984 -11.36 -1.04 52.05
CA GLN A 984 -10.63 -0.58 53.23
C GLN A 984 -9.31 0.12 52.91
N THR A 985 -8.73 -0.15 51.74
CA THR A 985 -7.42 0.35 51.32
C THR A 985 -7.53 1.07 49.99
N ILE A 986 -6.70 2.08 49.80
CA ILE A 986 -6.56 2.83 48.55
C ILE A 986 -5.13 2.64 48.05
N VAL A 987 -4.95 2.38 46.76
CA VAL A 987 -3.64 2.41 46.11
C VAL A 987 -3.57 3.58 45.13
N SER A 988 -2.44 4.29 45.08
CA SER A 988 -2.23 5.39 44.15
C SER A 988 -0.87 5.36 43.46
N ALA A 989 -0.85 5.79 42.20
CA ALA A 989 0.30 5.84 41.30
C ALA A 989 0.79 7.28 41.11
N HIS A 990 2.10 7.48 41.25
CA HIS A 990 2.71 8.81 41.30
C HIS A 990 3.74 9.01 40.18
N ASN A 991 3.92 10.27 39.77
CA ASN A 991 4.94 10.67 38.81
C ASN A 991 6.37 10.46 39.31
N ASP A 992 6.62 10.30 40.61
CA ASP A 992 7.95 9.99 41.13
C ASP A 992 8.33 8.49 40.99
N GLY A 993 7.50 7.71 40.29
CA GLY A 993 7.71 6.26 40.11
C GLY A 993 7.24 5.42 41.31
N THR A 994 6.63 6.04 42.33
CA THR A 994 6.17 5.32 43.52
C THR A 994 4.70 4.92 43.43
N ILE A 995 4.39 3.81 44.12
CA ILE A 995 3.03 3.38 44.39
C ILE A 995 2.81 3.48 45.89
N ARG A 996 1.65 4.00 46.32
CA ARG A 996 1.37 4.22 47.74
C ARG A 996 0.06 3.60 48.15
N LEU A 997 0.08 2.87 49.26
CA LEU A 997 -1.10 2.30 49.90
C LEU A 997 -1.52 3.19 51.06
N TRP A 998 -2.82 3.42 51.19
CA TRP A 998 -3.42 4.27 52.21
C TRP A 998 -4.58 3.55 52.88
N ASN A 999 -4.73 3.74 54.18
CA ASN A 999 -6.01 3.46 54.83
C ASN A 999 -6.96 4.66 54.63
N LEU A 1000 -8.24 4.50 54.99
CA LEU A 1000 -9.24 5.56 54.83
C LEU A 1000 -9.01 6.77 55.75
N GLU A 1001 -8.25 6.59 56.84
CA GLU A 1001 -7.93 7.65 57.79
C GLU A 1001 -6.91 8.68 57.26
N GLY A 1002 -6.21 8.38 56.17
CA GLY A 1002 -5.18 9.28 55.61
C GLY A 1002 -3.75 8.78 55.77
N LYS A 1003 -3.53 7.67 56.47
CA LYS A 1003 -2.20 7.14 56.77
C LYS A 1003 -1.66 6.38 55.56
N ASN A 1004 -0.47 6.75 55.11
CA ASN A 1004 0.31 5.95 54.16
C ASN A 1004 0.77 4.68 54.89
N LEU A 1005 0.22 3.54 54.47
CA LEU A 1005 0.55 2.22 55.01
C LEU A 1005 1.87 1.69 54.43
N LYS A 1006 2.09 1.93 53.14
CA LYS A 1006 3.27 1.44 52.41
C LYS A 1006 3.55 2.31 51.20
N THR A 1007 4.85 2.57 50.96
CA THR A 1007 5.34 3.13 49.70
C THR A 1007 6.20 2.08 49.01
N ILE A 1008 5.77 1.65 47.82
CA ILE A 1008 6.44 0.68 46.96
C ILE A 1008 7.27 1.46 45.94
N ARG A 1009 8.55 1.09 45.82
CA ARG A 1009 9.51 1.68 44.88
C ARG A 1009 10.05 0.57 43.99
N GLY A 1010 10.22 0.86 42.70
CA GLY A 1010 10.86 -0.09 41.77
C GLY A 1010 10.58 0.16 40.29
N HIS A 1011 9.63 1.04 39.95
CA HIS A 1011 9.56 1.62 38.61
C HIS A 1011 10.62 2.72 38.44
N SER A 1012 11.20 2.83 37.24
CA SER A 1012 12.23 3.83 36.91
C SER A 1012 11.66 5.09 36.26
N SER A 1013 10.34 5.14 36.06
CA SER A 1013 9.62 6.26 35.43
C SER A 1013 8.19 6.37 35.99
N TYR A 1014 7.41 7.31 35.47
CA TYR A 1014 6.06 7.65 35.94
C TYR A 1014 5.16 6.42 35.93
N VAL A 1015 4.52 6.12 37.07
CA VAL A 1015 3.49 5.06 37.12
C VAL A 1015 2.21 5.63 36.51
N THR A 1016 1.77 5.07 35.39
CA THR A 1016 0.61 5.55 34.62
C THR A 1016 -0.71 4.98 35.13
N ASP A 1017 -0.68 3.77 35.69
CA ASP A 1017 -1.88 3.05 36.10
C ASP A 1017 -1.61 2.11 37.28
N VAL A 1018 -2.57 1.93 38.19
CA VAL A 1018 -2.42 1.01 39.34
C VAL A 1018 -3.76 0.46 39.82
N HIS A 1019 -3.85 -0.86 39.99
CA HIS A 1019 -5.08 -1.55 40.38
C HIS A 1019 -4.78 -2.71 41.33
N PHE A 1020 -5.71 -2.99 42.25
CA PHE A 1020 -5.73 -4.25 42.97
C PHE A 1020 -6.25 -5.38 42.06
N SER A 1021 -5.76 -6.60 42.28
CA SER A 1021 -6.40 -7.80 41.74
C SER A 1021 -7.80 -8.00 42.38
N PRO A 1022 -8.74 -8.69 41.71
CA PRO A 1022 -10.09 -8.92 42.24
C PRO A 1022 -10.13 -9.61 43.61
N ASP A 1023 -9.15 -10.47 43.91
CA ASP A 1023 -8.99 -11.15 45.20
C ASP A 1023 -8.26 -10.30 46.27
N SER A 1024 -7.88 -9.07 45.94
CA SER A 1024 -7.12 -8.12 46.77
C SER A 1024 -5.72 -8.61 47.19
N GLN A 1025 -5.16 -9.66 46.59
CA GLN A 1025 -3.86 -10.21 47.01
C GLN A 1025 -2.66 -9.57 46.30
N ILE A 1026 -2.87 -9.03 45.10
CA ILE A 1026 -1.83 -8.51 44.23
C ILE A 1026 -2.16 -7.06 43.88
N ILE A 1027 -1.11 -6.24 43.74
CA ILE A 1027 -1.20 -4.92 43.11
C ILE A 1027 -0.51 -5.01 41.77
N ALA A 1028 -1.17 -4.59 40.70
CA ALA A 1028 -0.52 -4.38 39.41
C ALA A 1028 -0.28 -2.88 39.21
N SER A 1029 0.83 -2.53 38.58
CA SER A 1029 1.15 -1.15 38.21
C SER A 1029 1.80 -1.09 36.84
N ALA A 1030 1.39 -0.13 36.02
CA ALA A 1030 1.98 0.13 34.72
C ALA A 1030 2.78 1.44 34.76
N SER A 1031 3.88 1.50 34.01
CA SER A 1031 4.76 2.67 34.01
C SER A 1031 5.28 3.01 32.61
N ARG A 1032 5.65 4.28 32.43
CA ARG A 1032 6.41 4.77 31.26
C ARG A 1032 7.85 4.21 31.19
N ASP A 1033 8.23 3.32 32.09
CA ASP A 1033 9.42 2.46 31.93
C ASP A 1033 9.16 1.22 31.04
N ASN A 1034 7.96 1.15 30.45
CA ASN A 1034 7.50 0.14 29.49
C ASN A 1034 7.20 -1.21 30.14
N THR A 1035 7.02 -1.22 31.45
CA THR A 1035 6.74 -2.44 32.21
C THR A 1035 5.43 -2.34 32.98
N ILE A 1036 4.80 -3.49 33.14
CA ILE A 1036 3.77 -3.70 34.15
C ILE A 1036 4.38 -4.58 35.24
N LYS A 1037 4.33 -4.15 36.49
CA LYS A 1037 4.85 -4.92 37.63
C LYS A 1037 3.70 -5.41 38.50
N LEU A 1038 3.83 -6.65 38.95
CA LEU A 1038 2.94 -7.27 39.92
C LEU A 1038 3.64 -7.29 41.28
N TRP A 1039 2.94 -6.85 42.32
CA TRP A 1039 3.46 -6.70 43.67
C TRP A 1039 2.59 -7.46 44.67
N SER A 1040 3.24 -7.98 45.70
CA SER A 1040 2.55 -8.36 46.94
C SER A 1040 2.12 -7.10 47.70
N LEU A 1041 1.14 -7.24 48.59
CA LEU A 1041 0.71 -6.16 49.48
C LEU A 1041 1.84 -5.63 50.38
N ASP A 1042 2.84 -6.46 50.69
CA ASP A 1042 4.03 -6.07 51.46
C ASP A 1042 5.02 -5.23 50.65
N GLY A 1043 4.79 -5.09 49.34
CA GLY A 1043 5.61 -4.30 48.41
C GLY A 1043 6.76 -5.06 47.78
N GLN A 1044 6.79 -6.38 47.86
CA GLN A 1044 7.74 -7.20 47.11
C GLN A 1044 7.27 -7.37 45.66
N GLU A 1045 8.18 -7.18 44.71
CA GLU A 1045 7.93 -7.46 43.29
C GLU A 1045 7.78 -8.97 43.08
N LEU A 1046 6.61 -9.39 42.58
CA LEU A 1046 6.31 -10.78 42.24
C LEU A 1046 6.75 -11.09 40.81
N LYS A 1047 6.41 -10.21 39.86
CA LYS A 1047 6.69 -10.35 38.43
C LYS A 1047 6.85 -8.99 37.74
N THR A 1048 7.65 -8.96 36.68
CA THR A 1048 7.69 -7.86 35.72
C THR A 1048 7.25 -8.38 34.34
N LEU A 1049 6.18 -7.80 33.80
CA LEU A 1049 5.66 -8.03 32.46
C LEU A 1049 6.33 -7.04 31.51
N LYS A 1050 7.12 -7.54 30.57
CA LYS A 1050 7.85 -6.74 29.57
C LYS A 1050 7.35 -7.10 28.18
N GLY A 1051 7.11 -6.10 27.34
CA GLY A 1051 6.73 -6.34 25.94
C GLY A 1051 6.26 -5.09 25.20
N HIS A 1052 5.61 -4.16 25.91
CA HIS A 1052 5.19 -2.88 25.32
C HIS A 1052 6.39 -1.99 24.97
N THR A 1053 6.23 -1.15 23.94
CA THR A 1053 7.23 -0.12 23.58
C THR A 1053 6.96 1.20 24.34
N PRO A 1054 7.88 2.18 24.33
CA PRO A 1054 7.70 3.43 25.07
C PRO A 1054 6.38 4.15 24.82
N GLY A 1055 5.58 4.36 25.88
CA GLY A 1055 4.25 4.95 25.77
C GLY A 1055 3.46 4.95 27.07
N GLU A 1056 2.23 5.48 27.02
CA GLU A 1056 1.27 5.30 28.11
C GLU A 1056 0.69 3.88 28.06
N ILE A 1057 0.46 3.30 29.24
CA ILE A 1057 -0.09 1.95 29.40
C ILE A 1057 -1.24 2.03 30.41
N ARG A 1058 -2.40 1.49 30.03
CA ARG A 1058 -3.55 1.21 30.89
C ARG A 1058 -3.83 -0.28 30.91
N PHE A 1059 -4.42 -0.79 31.99
CA PHE A 1059 -4.73 -2.22 32.05
C PHE A 1059 -5.99 -2.54 32.85
N SER A 1060 -6.50 -3.75 32.65
CA SER A 1060 -7.67 -4.29 33.34
C SER A 1060 -7.44 -5.76 33.68
N PHE A 1061 -7.81 -6.17 34.90
CA PHE A 1061 -7.83 -7.58 35.28
C PHE A 1061 -9.09 -8.27 34.75
N SER A 1062 -8.97 -9.54 34.37
CA SER A 1062 -10.14 -10.40 34.21
C SER A 1062 -10.86 -10.55 35.55
N PRO A 1063 -12.18 -10.79 35.57
CA PRO A 1063 -12.95 -10.92 36.82
C PRO A 1063 -12.44 -12.03 37.75
N ASP A 1064 -11.84 -13.09 37.19
CA ASP A 1064 -11.24 -14.18 37.96
C ASP A 1064 -9.80 -13.90 38.41
N GLY A 1065 -9.23 -12.75 38.03
CA GLY A 1065 -7.89 -12.31 38.39
C GLY A 1065 -6.74 -13.06 37.71
N LYS A 1066 -7.03 -14.00 36.79
CA LYS A 1066 -6.00 -14.85 36.17
C LYS A 1066 -5.34 -14.21 34.96
N ILE A 1067 -6.02 -13.30 34.29
CA ILE A 1067 -5.56 -12.61 33.09
C ILE A 1067 -5.51 -11.10 33.37
N LEU A 1068 -4.50 -10.43 32.84
CA LEU A 1068 -4.41 -8.98 32.80
C LEU A 1068 -4.36 -8.56 31.33
N ALA A 1069 -5.23 -7.65 30.91
CA ALA A 1069 -5.22 -7.07 29.57
C ALA A 1069 -4.65 -5.66 29.66
N SER A 1070 -3.63 -5.34 28.88
CA SER A 1070 -3.02 -4.01 28.83
C SER A 1070 -3.14 -3.40 27.45
N ALA A 1071 -3.58 -2.15 27.39
CA ALA A 1071 -3.62 -1.31 26.21
C ALA A 1071 -2.47 -0.30 26.27
N SER A 1072 -1.85 -0.03 25.12
CA SER A 1072 -0.72 0.91 25.05
C SER A 1072 -0.73 1.79 23.81
N ALA A 1073 0.02 2.90 23.91
CA ALA A 1073 0.33 3.79 22.80
C ALA A 1073 1.21 3.15 21.70
N ASP A 1074 1.64 1.89 21.87
CA ASP A 1074 2.28 1.10 20.82
C ASP A 1074 1.31 0.43 19.83
N ASN A 1075 0.03 0.84 19.88
CA ASN A 1075 -1.08 0.35 19.06
C ASN A 1075 -1.45 -1.12 19.34
N THR A 1076 -1.04 -1.66 20.49
CA THR A 1076 -1.31 -3.04 20.88
C THR A 1076 -2.09 -3.17 22.17
N ILE A 1077 -2.87 -4.25 22.24
CA ILE A 1077 -3.44 -4.80 23.47
C ILE A 1077 -2.72 -6.11 23.76
N ARG A 1078 -2.22 -6.31 24.98
CA ARG A 1078 -1.56 -7.56 25.38
C ARG A 1078 -2.30 -8.23 26.53
N LEU A 1079 -2.45 -9.54 26.46
CA LEU A 1079 -3.00 -10.38 27.51
C LEU A 1079 -1.87 -11.12 28.22
N TRP A 1080 -1.87 -11.05 29.53
CA TRP A 1080 -0.84 -11.61 30.39
C TRP A 1080 -1.45 -12.57 31.37
N GLN A 1081 -0.80 -13.70 31.58
CA GLN A 1081 -1.18 -14.62 32.63
C GLN A 1081 -0.56 -14.14 33.95
N VAL A 1082 -1.40 -13.85 34.94
CA VAL A 1082 -0.98 -13.22 36.20
C VAL A 1082 -0.10 -14.15 37.03
N THR A 1083 -0.33 -15.47 36.97
CA THR A 1083 0.38 -16.45 37.81
C THR A 1083 1.86 -16.61 37.47
N ASN A 1084 2.21 -16.61 36.18
CA ASN A 1084 3.58 -16.81 35.71
C ASN A 1084 4.20 -15.56 35.05
N GLY A 1085 3.38 -14.55 34.75
CA GLY A 1085 3.80 -13.32 34.08
C GLY A 1085 4.10 -13.47 32.59
N GLN A 1086 3.69 -14.59 31.97
CA GLN A 1086 3.87 -14.81 30.54
C GLN A 1086 2.82 -14.05 29.75
N GLU A 1087 3.24 -13.53 28.60
CA GLU A 1087 2.31 -13.03 27.60
C GLU A 1087 1.53 -14.21 27.01
N ILE A 1088 0.21 -14.17 27.13
CA ILE A 1088 -0.71 -15.11 26.49
C ILE A 1088 -0.85 -14.73 25.02
N LYS A 1089 -0.95 -13.42 24.75
CA LYS A 1089 -1.36 -12.91 23.45
C LYS A 1089 -1.10 -11.42 23.25
N THR A 1090 -0.63 -11.03 22.06
CA THR A 1090 -0.75 -9.66 21.52
C THR A 1090 -1.94 -9.54 20.53
N ILE A 1091 -2.67 -8.43 20.61
CA ILE A 1091 -3.72 -8.00 19.68
C ILE A 1091 -3.27 -6.64 19.12
N GLU A 1092 -3.23 -6.51 17.80
CA GLU A 1092 -2.89 -5.25 17.14
C GLU A 1092 -4.14 -4.58 16.58
N GLY A 1093 -4.28 -3.28 16.88
CA GLY A 1093 -5.39 -2.46 16.42
C GLY A 1093 -5.25 -1.96 14.99
N ASN A 1094 -6.06 -0.96 14.64
CA ASN A 1094 -6.06 -0.33 13.31
C ASN A 1094 -4.90 0.65 13.08
N GLY A 1095 -3.80 0.53 13.83
CA GLY A 1095 -2.62 1.40 13.71
C GLY A 1095 -2.69 2.70 14.52
N TYR A 1096 -3.65 2.80 15.45
CA TYR A 1096 -3.80 3.92 16.37
C TYR A 1096 -3.51 3.49 17.82
N PRO A 1097 -2.96 4.39 18.66
CA PRO A 1097 -2.77 4.18 20.09
C PRO A 1097 -4.05 3.76 20.79
N PHE A 1098 -3.93 2.80 21.72
CA PHE A 1098 -5.01 2.48 22.65
C PHE A 1098 -4.81 3.22 23.96
N TRP A 1099 -5.80 4.00 24.35
CA TRP A 1099 -5.71 4.83 25.55
C TRP A 1099 -6.30 4.17 26.79
N ASN A 1100 -7.24 3.22 26.62
CA ASN A 1100 -7.89 2.56 27.75
C ASN A 1100 -8.49 1.20 27.37
N ILE A 1101 -8.74 0.36 28.38
CA ILE A 1101 -9.20 -1.02 28.23
C ILE A 1101 -10.03 -1.48 29.43
N SER A 1102 -11.05 -2.30 29.19
CA SER A 1102 -11.94 -2.81 30.23
C SER A 1102 -12.40 -4.23 29.90
N PHE A 1103 -12.28 -5.16 30.86
CA PHE A 1103 -12.89 -6.48 30.75
C PHE A 1103 -14.39 -6.43 31.04
N SER A 1104 -15.16 -7.27 30.35
CA SER A 1104 -16.54 -7.52 30.73
C SER A 1104 -16.61 -8.28 32.07
N PRO A 1105 -17.69 -8.11 32.86
CA PRO A 1105 -17.85 -8.78 34.15
C PRO A 1105 -17.87 -10.32 34.09
N ASP A 1106 -18.18 -10.91 32.93
CA ASP A 1106 -18.11 -12.35 32.68
C ASP A 1106 -16.73 -12.84 32.20
N GLY A 1107 -15.79 -11.91 31.95
CA GLY A 1107 -14.44 -12.19 31.46
C GLY A 1107 -14.35 -12.59 29.99
N LYS A 1108 -15.47 -12.59 29.26
CA LYS A 1108 -15.55 -13.11 27.88
C LYS A 1108 -15.24 -12.06 26.82
N LYS A 1109 -15.28 -10.78 27.16
CA LYS A 1109 -15.09 -9.68 26.22
C LYS A 1109 -14.16 -8.62 26.80
N ILE A 1110 -13.56 -7.86 25.90
CA ILE A 1110 -12.72 -6.72 26.23
C ILE A 1110 -13.19 -5.54 25.39
N ALA A 1111 -13.38 -4.39 25.99
CA ALA A 1111 -13.63 -3.14 25.31
C ALA A 1111 -12.35 -2.30 25.37
N SER A 1112 -11.94 -1.72 24.25
CA SER A 1112 -10.83 -0.77 24.17
C SER A 1112 -11.26 0.50 23.46
N VAL A 1113 -10.50 1.56 23.69
CA VAL A 1113 -10.67 2.84 22.99
C VAL A 1113 -9.35 3.31 22.41
N SER A 1114 -9.43 3.87 21.20
CA SER A 1114 -8.29 4.30 20.40
C SER A 1114 -8.31 5.79 20.08
N GLU A 1115 -7.16 6.31 19.64
CA GLU A 1115 -6.96 7.72 19.27
C GLU A 1115 -7.86 8.20 18.12
N ASP A 1116 -8.29 7.29 17.23
CA ASP A 1116 -9.20 7.57 16.12
C ASP A 1116 -10.68 7.71 16.53
N GLY A 1117 -10.97 7.71 17.84
CA GLY A 1117 -12.31 7.90 18.37
C GLY A 1117 -13.20 6.65 18.30
N LEU A 1118 -12.61 5.47 18.08
CA LEU A 1118 -13.36 4.21 18.04
C LEU A 1118 -13.41 3.53 19.40
N VAL A 1119 -14.55 2.90 19.68
CA VAL A 1119 -14.66 1.86 20.71
C VAL A 1119 -14.64 0.52 20.01
N GLU A 1120 -13.73 -0.36 20.42
CA GLU A 1120 -13.56 -1.69 19.84
C GLU A 1120 -13.89 -2.76 20.87
N LEU A 1121 -14.82 -3.65 20.50
CA LEU A 1121 -15.23 -4.79 21.31
C LEU A 1121 -14.61 -6.07 20.76
N TRP A 1122 -13.79 -6.70 21.61
CA TRP A 1122 -13.08 -7.93 21.35
C TRP A 1122 -13.71 -9.07 22.12
N ASN A 1123 -13.73 -10.26 21.55
CA ASN A 1123 -14.01 -11.49 22.27
C ASN A 1123 -12.70 -12.02 22.87
N ALA A 1124 -12.68 -12.27 24.17
CA ALA A 1124 -11.53 -12.78 24.92
C ALA A 1124 -11.36 -14.31 24.76
N GLU A 1125 -12.44 -15.04 24.46
CA GLU A 1125 -12.46 -16.51 24.30
C GLU A 1125 -11.94 -16.95 22.91
N THR A 1126 -12.27 -16.23 21.82
CA THR A 1126 -11.90 -16.59 20.42
C THR A 1126 -10.45 -16.25 20.05
N LEU A 1127 -9.62 -16.15 21.06
CA LEU A 1127 -8.24 -15.71 20.93
C LEU A 1127 -7.23 -16.86 20.88
N ASP A 1128 -7.70 -18.10 21.04
CA ASP A 1128 -6.93 -19.34 20.96
C ASP A 1128 -6.57 -19.70 19.51
N PHE A 1129 -5.38 -20.26 19.31
CA PHE A 1129 -4.82 -20.56 17.98
C PHE A 1129 -5.65 -21.61 17.24
N GLU A 1130 -6.12 -22.65 17.94
CA GLU A 1130 -6.96 -23.71 17.37
C GLU A 1130 -8.33 -23.18 16.92
N GLN A 1131 -8.91 -22.25 17.68
CA GLN A 1131 -10.18 -21.64 17.31
C GLN A 1131 -10.04 -20.71 16.10
N LEU A 1132 -8.93 -19.96 16.01
CA LEU A 1132 -8.62 -19.14 14.82
C LEU A 1132 -8.48 -19.99 13.56
N ILE A 1133 -7.83 -21.15 13.68
CA ILE A 1133 -7.73 -22.16 12.62
C ILE A 1133 -9.14 -22.63 12.22
N ALA A 1134 -9.92 -23.14 13.19
CA ALA A 1134 -11.24 -23.70 12.91
C ALA A 1134 -12.16 -22.68 12.26
N ARG A 1135 -12.11 -21.43 12.71
CA ARG A 1135 -12.87 -20.32 12.13
C ARG A 1135 -12.40 -19.98 10.73
N GLY A 1136 -11.10 -19.83 10.49
CA GLY A 1136 -10.56 -19.57 9.16
C GLY A 1136 -10.96 -20.67 8.18
N CYS A 1137 -10.90 -21.92 8.61
CA CYS A 1137 -11.36 -23.07 7.84
C CYS A 1137 -12.86 -23.04 7.56
N ASN A 1138 -13.70 -22.76 8.56
CA ASN A 1138 -15.14 -22.62 8.37
C ASN A 1138 -15.50 -21.45 7.44
N TRP A 1139 -14.74 -20.34 7.50
CA TRP A 1139 -14.95 -19.19 6.62
C TRP A 1139 -14.65 -19.53 5.16
N LEU A 1140 -13.57 -20.29 4.93
CA LEU A 1140 -13.13 -20.71 3.60
C LEU A 1140 -13.75 -22.02 3.11
N ASP A 1141 -14.60 -22.68 3.89
CA ASP A 1141 -15.06 -24.06 3.60
C ASP A 1141 -15.66 -24.20 2.19
N ASP A 1142 -16.59 -23.31 1.84
CA ASP A 1142 -17.22 -23.26 0.53
C ASP A 1142 -16.19 -23.00 -0.60
N TYR A 1143 -15.24 -22.10 -0.36
CA TYR A 1143 -14.18 -21.74 -1.31
C TYR A 1143 -13.20 -22.90 -1.53
N LEU A 1144 -12.70 -23.53 -0.48
CA LEU A 1144 -11.73 -24.63 -0.56
C LEU A 1144 -12.35 -25.88 -1.20
N ARG A 1145 -13.64 -26.13 -1.00
CA ARG A 1145 -14.33 -27.29 -1.58
C ARG A 1145 -14.65 -27.11 -3.06
N ASN A 1146 -15.17 -25.94 -3.42
CA ASN A 1146 -15.84 -25.76 -4.71
C ASN A 1146 -15.00 -24.98 -5.74
N ASN A 1147 -13.95 -24.26 -5.35
CA ASN A 1147 -13.15 -23.50 -6.30
C ASN A 1147 -12.30 -24.44 -7.18
N SER A 1148 -12.51 -24.33 -8.51
CA SER A 1148 -11.88 -25.18 -9.52
C SER A 1148 -10.42 -24.83 -9.83
N ARG A 1149 -9.94 -23.63 -9.46
CA ARG A 1149 -8.55 -23.20 -9.66
C ARG A 1149 -7.60 -23.64 -8.54
N LEU A 1150 -8.13 -24.08 -7.40
CA LEU A 1150 -7.30 -24.60 -6.31
C LEU A 1150 -6.74 -25.99 -6.65
N ASN A 1151 -5.45 -26.18 -6.35
CA ASN A 1151 -4.83 -27.50 -6.43
C ASN A 1151 -5.32 -28.40 -5.27
N GLU A 1152 -5.18 -29.72 -5.42
CA GLU A 1152 -5.67 -30.67 -4.41
C GLU A 1152 -5.03 -30.51 -3.03
N LYS A 1153 -3.79 -30.01 -2.92
CA LYS A 1153 -3.17 -29.74 -1.60
C LYS A 1153 -3.87 -28.57 -0.90
N ASP A 1154 -4.23 -27.53 -1.65
CA ASP A 1154 -4.87 -26.34 -1.10
C ASP A 1154 -6.32 -26.62 -0.66
N LYS A 1155 -7.04 -27.50 -1.38
CA LYS A 1155 -8.37 -27.96 -0.96
C LYS A 1155 -8.36 -28.78 0.33
N GLN A 1156 -7.20 -29.27 0.75
CA GLN A 1156 -7.02 -30.13 1.93
C GLN A 1156 -6.38 -29.38 3.10
N ILE A 1157 -6.16 -28.05 3.03
CA ILE A 1157 -5.54 -27.27 4.11
C ILE A 1157 -6.27 -27.46 5.45
N CYS A 1158 -7.59 -27.62 5.40
CA CYS A 1158 -8.47 -27.69 6.57
C CYS A 1158 -9.00 -29.10 6.87
N LYS A 1159 -8.39 -30.13 6.28
CA LYS A 1159 -8.74 -31.55 6.46
C LYS A 1159 -7.56 -32.29 7.05
#